data_AF-A0A1S1PZY7-F1
#
_entry.id   AF-A0A1S1PZY7-F1
#
_cell.length_a   1.000
_cell.length_b   1.000
_cell.length_c   1.000
_cell.angle_alpha   90.00
_cell.angle_beta   90.00
_cell.angle_gamma   90.00
#
_symmetry.space_group_name_H-M   'P 1'
#
loop_
_entity.id
_entity.type
_entity.pdbx_description
1 polymer ?
#
loop_
_entity_poly.entity_id
_entity_poly.type
_entity_poly.pdbx_seq_one_letter_code
_entity_poly.pdbx_strand_id
1 'polypeptide(L)'
;MVLPRVGGPPPEPTTTPVTIAAELGWFGGPADLGGIGEHPSAASGPALLERDSASADLPPRARPWGWLRLRARPRQWAWSRLWLPGFVALALIALVVLLRAYLDRPFWYDEIWRGHFVSEPVGTLWSELAAANTPSALGWLSVTRLSGDLFGWHSWALRLPGFAALPALGALTAVLTRRFSGTVAALFAVCWLCLNATFLDLATQLKPYTIETLAAVAVVLLWLGPAPGSGIGFGAGGVHSGGDVRPPVRLGSVDRGRLVRRTAAGVISLFSVPAIFLVIPLAVMDVLPGPDRRRRITETLPSVVLVAAHTLLFIGHQSAQRAGGYWDTQFLAGRNPWQAVSFVAEQLWRFGTGSPPGIDQFDPSLVPGFVDLPGYLPGLLAPVIVLLGAIGAAALARRSDGRRVLGALAGAELLMLGASAARFWPFGPTRTNQFVVPMFILVVVVGGDRVIRLAARRAGRAWHAVRCSGAVPAPRTSRDPEVTDAADVTAVPDHPDSFADPLVPRVLDVGRAPAARCVVDASGAVAVILLVVLAAGVALSGAVSGDRLVWERRDRMRGLDLMVDAAVATRRLVRPGDLVVVGGRLARPGWIYAMEVSTDAPRAPEGLPRPRVERAPGTAAGGTGAGTTSRTEPPRVVRAETVFVDPGLRDSVGRLVPLAVQLEMPRRPGRLVVFVFDIDAAAMAPGLAALRDEGWCPGESWRFRLTGSVTVYSDCPKPSVASRG
;
A
#
# COMPACT_ATOMS: atom_id res chain seq x y z
N MET A 1 -16.96 -2.76 35.14
CA MET A 1 -17.63 -3.81 34.34
C MET A 1 -16.74 -5.04 34.35
N VAL A 2 -17.13 -6.06 35.13
CA VAL A 2 -16.44 -7.35 35.19
C VAL A 2 -17.13 -8.24 34.16
N LEU A 3 -16.40 -8.71 33.15
CA LEU A 3 -16.88 -9.67 32.16
C LEU A 3 -16.68 -11.10 32.70
N PRO A 4 -17.64 -12.03 32.48
CA PRO A 4 -17.50 -13.40 32.96
C PRO A 4 -16.53 -14.21 32.08
N ARG A 5 -15.68 -15.01 32.73
CA ARG A 5 -14.89 -16.06 32.08
C ARG A 5 -15.86 -17.16 31.62
N VAL A 6 -15.99 -17.34 30.31
CA VAL A 6 -16.62 -18.52 29.71
C VAL A 6 -15.49 -19.45 29.29
N GLY A 7 -15.25 -20.49 30.08
CA GLY A 7 -14.30 -21.56 29.79
C GLY A 7 -14.97 -22.89 30.13
N GLY A 8 -15.62 -23.50 29.14
CA GLY A 8 -16.05 -24.89 29.14
C GLY A 8 -15.55 -25.56 27.87
N PRO A 9 -15.14 -26.84 27.92
CA PRO A 9 -14.72 -27.57 26.73
C PRO A 9 -15.90 -27.75 25.76
N PRO A 10 -15.66 -27.77 24.43
CA PRO A 10 -16.71 -28.06 23.46
C PRO A 10 -17.19 -29.52 23.61
N PRO A 11 -18.49 -29.80 23.36
CA PRO A 11 -19.00 -31.17 23.38
C PRO A 11 -18.41 -31.99 22.22
N GLU A 12 -18.10 -33.25 22.49
CA GLU A 12 -17.66 -34.24 21.51
C GLU A 12 -18.69 -34.41 20.37
N PRO A 13 -18.27 -34.45 19.10
CA PRO A 13 -19.16 -34.79 18.01
C PRO A 13 -19.37 -36.31 17.98
N THR A 14 -20.54 -36.77 18.43
CA THR A 14 -21.05 -38.11 18.13
C THR A 14 -21.41 -38.20 16.64
N THR A 15 -20.57 -38.85 15.84
CA THR A 15 -20.87 -39.18 14.45
C THR A 15 -21.37 -40.64 14.34
N THR A 16 -22.68 -40.81 14.30
CA THR A 16 -23.31 -42.00 13.69
C THR A 16 -23.36 -41.81 12.17
N PRO A 17 -22.94 -42.79 11.35
CA PRO A 17 -23.01 -42.67 9.90
C PRO A 17 -24.46 -42.90 9.43
N VAL A 18 -25.06 -41.88 8.83
CA VAL A 18 -26.29 -42.03 8.04
C VAL A 18 -25.89 -42.18 6.58
N THR A 19 -26.12 -43.37 6.03
CA THR A 19 -26.00 -43.66 4.61
C THR A 19 -27.21 -43.06 3.90
N ILE A 20 -27.01 -42.06 3.04
CA ILE A 20 -28.02 -41.62 2.07
C ILE A 20 -27.45 -41.84 0.68
N ALA A 21 -28.03 -42.80 -0.03
CA ALA A 21 -27.86 -42.99 -1.45
C ALA A 21 -28.59 -41.87 -2.20
N ALA A 22 -27.93 -41.26 -3.16
CA ALA A 22 -28.58 -40.48 -4.21
C ALA A 22 -27.85 -40.74 -5.52
N GLU A 23 -28.55 -41.47 -6.37
CA GLU A 23 -28.25 -41.77 -7.76
C GLU A 23 -28.47 -40.57 -8.69
N LEU A 24 -27.67 -40.57 -9.78
CA LEU A 24 -27.96 -40.16 -11.16
C LEU A 24 -28.07 -38.66 -11.53
N GLY A 25 -27.24 -38.30 -12.52
CA GLY A 25 -27.36 -37.05 -13.28
C GLY A 25 -26.19 -36.80 -14.25
N TRP A 26 -26.08 -37.65 -15.28
CA TRP A 26 -25.24 -37.50 -16.48
C TRP A 26 -25.26 -36.11 -17.15
N PHE A 27 -24.10 -35.67 -17.64
CA PHE A 27 -23.78 -35.09 -18.98
C PHE A 27 -22.24 -34.91 -18.99
N GLY A 28 -21.41 -35.50 -19.85
CA GLY A 28 -21.54 -35.73 -21.28
C GLY A 28 -20.64 -34.72 -22.02
N GLY A 29 -19.34 -35.02 -22.17
CA GLY A 29 -18.42 -34.27 -23.06
C GLY A 29 -18.79 -34.44 -24.54
N PRO A 30 -18.07 -33.77 -25.47
CA PRO A 30 -16.91 -34.47 -26.04
C PRO A 30 -15.69 -33.59 -26.40
N ALA A 31 -14.66 -34.32 -26.81
CA ALA A 31 -13.28 -33.96 -27.10
C ALA A 31 -13.03 -33.36 -28.51
N ASP A 32 -11.77 -32.93 -28.68
CA ASP A 32 -10.91 -32.96 -29.88
C ASP A 32 -11.41 -32.39 -31.21
N LEU A 33 -10.61 -31.46 -31.76
CA LEU A 33 -10.15 -31.49 -33.16
C LEU A 33 -8.90 -30.60 -33.28
N GLY A 34 -7.81 -31.18 -33.80
CA GLY A 34 -6.60 -30.45 -34.14
C GLY A 34 -6.58 -29.97 -35.60
N GLY A 35 -5.66 -29.04 -35.87
CA GLY A 35 -4.87 -29.04 -37.11
C GLY A 35 -5.26 -28.08 -38.24
N ILE A 36 -4.21 -27.37 -38.69
CA ILE A 36 -3.91 -26.90 -40.07
C ILE A 36 -4.47 -25.54 -40.49
N GLY A 37 -3.59 -24.66 -40.99
CA GLY A 37 -3.94 -23.67 -42.03
C GLY A 37 -3.25 -22.32 -41.95
N GLU A 38 -2.23 -22.12 -42.79
CA GLU A 38 -1.48 -20.88 -43.01
C GLU A 38 -2.25 -19.81 -43.83
N HIS A 39 -1.89 -18.54 -43.56
CA HIS A 39 -1.72 -17.40 -44.49
C HIS A 39 -2.93 -16.69 -45.20
N PRO A 40 -2.72 -15.42 -45.66
CA PRO A 40 -3.70 -14.34 -45.61
C PRO A 40 -4.21 -13.91 -46.99
N SER A 41 -5.24 -13.06 -47.04
CA SER A 41 -5.46 -12.17 -48.18
C SER A 41 -6.27 -10.93 -47.83
N ALA A 42 -5.71 -9.81 -48.27
CA ALA A 42 -6.39 -8.55 -48.51
C ALA A 42 -7.39 -8.69 -49.66
N ALA A 43 -8.38 -7.78 -49.72
CA ALA A 43 -8.75 -6.97 -50.89
C ALA A 43 -10.22 -6.51 -50.83
N SER A 44 -10.36 -5.18 -50.79
CA SER A 44 -11.28 -4.33 -51.60
C SER A 44 -12.75 -4.69 -51.82
N GLY A 45 -13.62 -3.70 -51.56
CA GLY A 45 -14.95 -3.60 -52.18
C GLY A 45 -15.76 -2.37 -51.70
N PRO A 46 -16.10 -1.38 -52.55
CA PRO A 46 -16.70 -0.09 -52.18
C PRO A 46 -18.20 0.04 -52.54
N ALA A 47 -18.90 1.05 -51.98
CA ALA A 47 -20.05 1.78 -52.56
C ALA A 47 -20.67 2.73 -51.50
N LEU A 48 -20.56 4.05 -51.67
CA LEU A 48 -21.59 4.93 -52.24
C LEU A 48 -22.81 5.16 -51.33
N LEU A 49 -22.92 6.36 -50.74
CA LEU A 49 -24.10 7.19 -50.90
C LEU A 49 -23.80 8.66 -50.58
N GLU A 50 -24.03 9.43 -51.62
CA GLU A 50 -23.94 10.86 -51.87
C GLU A 50 -25.16 11.57 -51.25
N ARG A 51 -24.95 12.74 -50.63
CA ARG A 51 -26.01 13.75 -50.51
C ARG A 51 -25.44 15.15 -50.37
N ASP A 52 -25.52 15.86 -51.48
CA ASP A 52 -25.34 17.29 -51.61
C ASP A 52 -26.41 18.07 -50.85
N SER A 53 -26.02 19.22 -50.30
CA SER A 53 -26.90 20.37 -50.07
C SER A 53 -26.02 21.63 -50.02
N ALA A 54 -25.93 22.29 -51.17
CA ALA A 54 -25.35 23.61 -51.33
C ALA A 54 -26.33 24.68 -50.84
N SER A 55 -25.82 25.72 -50.18
CA SER A 55 -26.49 27.02 -50.10
C SER A 55 -25.49 28.15 -49.81
N ALA A 56 -25.17 28.87 -50.90
CA ALA A 56 -25.05 30.31 -51.05
C ALA A 56 -24.17 31.17 -50.12
N ASP A 57 -23.03 31.56 -50.71
CA ASP A 57 -22.33 32.85 -50.74
C ASP A 57 -22.86 34.08 -49.99
N LEU A 58 -21.97 34.69 -49.20
CA LEU A 58 -21.86 36.14 -48.96
C LEU A 58 -20.37 36.55 -49.00
N PRO A 59 -20.00 37.71 -49.58
CA PRO A 59 -18.60 38.05 -49.85
C PRO A 59 -17.90 38.66 -48.63
N PRO A 60 -16.64 38.31 -48.33
CA PRO A 60 -15.87 39.01 -47.31
C PRO A 60 -15.24 40.29 -47.89
N ARG A 61 -15.52 41.40 -47.20
CA ARG A 61 -14.88 42.70 -47.37
C ARG A 61 -13.35 42.58 -47.34
N ALA A 62 -12.71 43.14 -48.37
CA ALA A 62 -11.27 43.35 -48.44
C ALA A 62 -10.75 44.10 -47.20
N ARG A 63 -9.85 43.45 -46.45
CA ARG A 63 -8.98 44.12 -45.47
C ARG A 63 -7.60 44.30 -46.09
N PRO A 64 -6.97 45.47 -45.92
CA PRO A 64 -5.73 45.81 -46.60
C PRO A 64 -4.55 44.97 -46.08
N TRP A 65 -3.65 44.71 -47.00
CA TRP A 65 -2.44 43.91 -46.90
C TRP A 65 -1.51 44.41 -45.79
N GLY A 66 -1.69 43.87 -44.59
CA GLY A 66 -0.71 43.96 -43.52
C GLY A 66 0.36 42.89 -43.70
N TRP A 67 1.55 43.34 -44.10
CA TRP A 67 2.83 42.61 -44.12
C TRP A 67 2.87 41.42 -43.14
N LEU A 68 2.64 40.21 -43.67
CA LEU A 68 2.92 38.95 -42.99
C LEU A 68 4.42 38.85 -42.79
N ARG A 69 4.90 39.33 -41.64
CA ARG A 69 6.14 38.83 -41.04
C ARG A 69 5.91 37.34 -40.77
N LEU A 70 6.24 36.50 -41.74
CA LEU A 70 6.53 35.08 -41.54
C LEU A 70 7.73 35.00 -40.59
N ARG A 71 7.48 35.20 -39.30
CA ARG A 71 8.36 34.71 -38.24
C ARG A 71 8.35 33.21 -38.43
N ALA A 72 9.40 32.69 -39.07
CA ALA A 72 9.76 31.29 -39.02
C ALA A 72 9.75 30.89 -37.53
N ARG A 73 8.67 30.27 -37.08
CA ARG A 73 8.62 29.68 -35.76
C ARG A 73 9.69 28.60 -35.79
N PRO A 74 10.72 28.67 -34.92
CA PRO A 74 11.77 27.67 -34.93
C PRO A 74 11.12 26.29 -34.80
N ARG A 75 11.57 25.36 -35.63
CA ARG A 75 11.13 23.98 -35.79
C ARG A 75 11.41 23.11 -34.54
N GLN A 76 11.44 23.73 -33.35
CA GLN A 76 11.63 23.13 -32.03
C GLN A 76 10.38 22.39 -31.50
N TRP A 77 9.25 22.43 -32.23
CA TRP A 77 7.98 21.87 -31.77
C TRP A 77 7.81 20.36 -32.00
N ALA A 78 8.67 19.73 -32.81
CA ALA A 78 8.60 18.28 -33.07
C ALA A 78 9.37 17.45 -32.03
N TRP A 79 10.49 17.97 -31.52
CA TRP A 79 11.32 17.26 -30.53
C TRP A 79 10.67 17.19 -29.14
N SER A 80 9.84 18.17 -28.77
CA SER A 80 9.12 18.15 -27.49
C SER A 80 7.99 17.11 -27.42
N ARG A 81 7.52 16.59 -28.57
CA ARG A 81 6.45 15.58 -28.61
C ARG A 81 6.95 14.13 -28.57
N LEU A 82 8.22 13.88 -28.90
CA LEU A 82 8.80 12.53 -28.86
C LEU A 82 9.41 12.16 -27.50
N TRP A 83 9.83 13.16 -26.71
CA TRP A 83 10.42 12.91 -25.39
C TRP A 83 9.39 12.41 -24.37
N LEU A 84 8.14 12.86 -24.45
CA LEU A 84 7.06 12.40 -23.57
C LEU A 84 6.75 10.91 -23.75
N PRO A 85 6.46 10.38 -24.96
CA PRO A 85 6.24 8.94 -25.15
C PRO A 85 7.50 8.12 -24.86
N GLY A 86 8.70 8.63 -25.18
CA GLY A 86 9.97 7.98 -24.78
C GLY A 86 10.13 7.88 -23.27
N PHE A 87 9.83 8.95 -22.53
CA PHE A 87 9.85 8.97 -21.06
C PHE A 87 8.78 8.07 -20.46
N VAL A 88 7.56 8.08 -21.00
CA VAL A 88 6.48 7.19 -20.56
C VAL A 88 6.86 5.73 -20.82
N ALA A 89 7.39 5.39 -22.00
CA ALA A 89 7.84 4.04 -22.30
C ALA A 89 8.99 3.60 -21.39
N LEU A 90 9.99 4.46 -21.16
CA LEU A 90 11.09 4.18 -20.23
C LEU A 90 10.59 3.99 -18.79
N ALA A 91 9.65 4.84 -18.33
CA ALA A 91 9.05 4.72 -17.01
C ALA A 91 8.25 3.42 -16.86
N LEU A 92 7.50 3.03 -17.90
CA LEU A 92 6.76 1.76 -17.93
C LEU A 92 7.71 0.55 -17.97
N ILE A 93 8.78 0.59 -18.77
CA ILE A 93 9.80 -0.47 -18.81
C ILE A 93 10.51 -0.59 -17.45
N ALA A 94 10.94 0.54 -16.87
CA ALA A 94 11.53 0.56 -15.54
C ALA A 94 10.57 0.01 -14.49
N LEU A 95 9.29 0.37 -14.57
CA LEU A 95 8.24 -0.17 -13.71
C LEU A 95 8.08 -1.69 -13.90
N VAL A 96 8.09 -2.20 -15.13
CA VAL A 96 7.96 -3.66 -15.41
C VAL A 96 9.19 -4.44 -14.94
N VAL A 97 10.40 -3.92 -15.16
CA VAL A 97 11.64 -4.56 -14.67
C VAL A 97 11.66 -4.59 -13.15
N LEU A 98 11.29 -3.46 -12.51
CA LEU A 98 11.14 -3.38 -11.07
C LEU A 98 10.05 -4.37 -10.59
N LEU A 99 8.89 -4.38 -11.26
CA LEU A 99 7.76 -5.26 -10.94
C LEU A 99 8.20 -6.72 -10.94
N ARG A 100 8.90 -7.15 -11.99
CA ARG A 100 9.39 -8.52 -12.10
C ARG A 100 10.36 -8.87 -10.98
N ALA A 101 11.34 -8.00 -10.72
CA ALA A 101 12.34 -8.23 -9.68
C ALA A 101 11.77 -8.30 -8.25
N TYR A 102 10.63 -7.65 -8.00
CA TYR A 102 9.97 -7.64 -6.70
C TYR A 102 8.88 -8.71 -6.56
N LEU A 103 8.08 -8.92 -7.61
CA LEU A 103 6.96 -9.86 -7.57
C LEU A 103 7.40 -11.31 -7.67
N ASP A 104 8.45 -11.62 -8.44
CA ASP A 104 8.98 -12.99 -8.61
C ASP A 104 9.72 -13.49 -7.34
N ARG A 105 9.86 -12.64 -6.32
CA ARG A 105 10.49 -13.04 -5.06
C ARG A 105 9.66 -14.18 -4.42
N PRO A 106 10.29 -15.10 -3.71
CA PRO A 106 9.55 -15.97 -2.81
C PRO A 106 8.88 -15.18 -1.69
N PHE A 107 7.85 -15.78 -1.11
CA PHE A 107 7.25 -15.26 0.11
C PHE A 107 8.24 -15.29 1.27
N TRP A 108 8.32 -14.16 1.96
CA TRP A 108 8.89 -14.13 3.30
C TRP A 108 7.98 -14.87 4.29
N TYR A 109 8.49 -15.27 5.44
CA TYR A 109 7.74 -16.17 6.34
C TYR A 109 6.38 -15.62 6.74
N ASP A 110 6.28 -14.30 6.89
CA ASP A 110 5.05 -13.63 7.26
C ASP A 110 4.07 -13.41 6.08
N GLU A 111 4.54 -13.60 4.86
CA GLU A 111 3.72 -13.66 3.66
C GLU A 111 3.14 -15.07 3.46
N ILE A 112 3.90 -16.13 3.76
CA ILE A 112 3.43 -17.50 3.49
C ILE A 112 2.17 -17.84 4.28
N TRP A 113 2.11 -17.45 5.56
CA TRP A 113 0.91 -17.69 6.37
C TRP A 113 -0.30 -16.89 5.87
N ARG A 114 -0.09 -15.70 5.31
CA ARG A 114 -1.17 -14.94 4.67
C ARG A 114 -1.62 -15.59 3.37
N GLY A 115 -0.68 -16.09 2.57
CA GLY A 115 -0.95 -16.89 1.39
C GLY A 115 -1.90 -18.04 1.72
N HIS A 116 -1.59 -18.81 2.77
CA HIS A 116 -2.45 -19.87 3.28
C HIS A 116 -3.88 -19.38 3.56
N PHE A 117 -4.07 -18.39 4.43
CA PHE A 117 -5.44 -17.96 4.78
C PHE A 117 -6.21 -17.36 3.61
N VAL A 118 -5.54 -16.65 2.68
CA VAL A 118 -6.20 -16.13 1.48
C VAL A 118 -6.69 -17.28 0.59
N SER A 119 -5.91 -18.35 0.52
CA SER A 119 -6.21 -19.55 -0.26
C SER A 119 -7.15 -20.57 0.38
N GLU A 120 -7.37 -20.48 1.69
CA GLU A 120 -8.18 -21.46 2.43
C GLU A 120 -9.58 -21.62 1.82
N PRO A 121 -10.11 -22.83 1.62
CA PRO A 121 -11.46 -23.04 1.12
C PRO A 121 -12.51 -22.26 1.93
N VAL A 122 -13.53 -21.71 1.26
CA VAL A 122 -14.53 -20.84 1.90
C VAL A 122 -15.21 -21.50 3.10
N GLY A 123 -15.42 -22.83 3.05
CA GLY A 123 -16.04 -23.60 4.13
C GLY A 123 -15.21 -23.69 5.41
N THR A 124 -13.88 -23.62 5.32
CA THR A 124 -12.94 -23.71 6.46
C THR A 124 -12.25 -22.38 6.79
N LEU A 125 -12.38 -21.39 5.89
CA LEU A 125 -11.76 -20.07 6.03
C LEU A 125 -12.09 -19.40 7.37
N TRP A 126 -13.35 -19.43 7.80
CA TRP A 126 -13.75 -18.75 9.04
C TRP A 126 -13.07 -19.34 10.28
N SER A 127 -13.03 -20.66 10.41
CA SER A 127 -12.35 -21.32 11.52
C SER A 127 -10.84 -21.09 11.50
N GLU A 128 -10.23 -21.12 10.32
CA GLU A 128 -8.78 -20.93 10.17
C GLU A 128 -8.36 -19.47 10.46
N LEU A 129 -9.19 -18.49 10.09
CA LEU A 129 -8.94 -17.08 10.42
C LEU A 129 -8.87 -16.82 11.94
N ALA A 130 -9.50 -17.63 12.79
CA ALA A 130 -9.38 -17.50 14.24
C ALA A 130 -7.93 -17.73 14.72
N ALA A 131 -7.18 -18.56 14.00
CA ALA A 131 -5.78 -18.86 14.25
C ALA A 131 -4.81 -17.93 13.50
N ALA A 132 -5.32 -16.91 12.79
CA ALA A 132 -4.49 -16.00 12.03
C ALA A 132 -3.56 -15.19 12.93
N ASN A 133 -2.27 -15.19 12.57
CA ASN A 133 -1.25 -14.51 13.35
C ASN A 133 -1.39 -13.01 13.35
N THR A 134 -1.90 -12.37 12.29
CA THR A 134 -2.31 -10.96 12.31
C THR A 134 -3.65 -10.81 11.63
N PRO A 135 -4.49 -9.85 12.05
CA PRO A 135 -5.74 -9.59 11.38
C PRO A 135 -5.52 -9.09 9.95
N SER A 136 -6.40 -9.52 9.06
CA SER A 136 -6.55 -9.01 7.70
C SER A 136 -7.91 -8.37 7.55
N ALA A 137 -8.02 -7.34 6.72
CA ALA A 137 -9.31 -6.73 6.41
C ALA A 137 -10.07 -7.57 5.39
N LEU A 138 -11.38 -7.73 5.57
CA LEU A 138 -12.27 -8.46 4.64
C LEU A 138 -12.07 -8.05 3.17
N GLY A 139 -12.05 -6.76 2.87
CA GLY A 139 -11.88 -6.27 1.50
C GLY A 139 -10.51 -6.61 0.91
N TRP A 140 -9.44 -6.50 1.72
CA TRP A 140 -8.10 -6.92 1.31
C TRP A 140 -8.03 -8.43 1.04
N LEU A 141 -8.58 -9.25 1.95
CA LEU A 141 -8.60 -10.71 1.80
C LEU A 141 -9.33 -11.10 0.51
N SER A 142 -10.46 -10.44 0.24
CA SER A 142 -11.31 -10.70 -0.93
C SER A 142 -10.61 -10.38 -2.24
N VAL A 143 -10.00 -9.19 -2.37
CA VAL A 143 -9.29 -8.80 -3.61
C VAL A 143 -8.03 -9.64 -3.84
N THR A 144 -7.37 -10.05 -2.76
CA THR A 144 -6.17 -10.90 -2.84
C THR A 144 -6.54 -12.31 -3.28
N ARG A 145 -7.61 -12.88 -2.73
CA ARG A 145 -8.17 -14.16 -3.15
C ARG A 145 -8.57 -14.13 -4.62
N LEU A 146 -9.33 -13.10 -5.03
CA LEU A 146 -9.73 -12.93 -6.42
C LEU A 146 -8.52 -12.88 -7.36
N SER A 147 -7.43 -12.24 -6.94
CA SER A 147 -6.18 -12.25 -7.71
C SER A 147 -5.60 -13.66 -7.87
N GLY A 148 -5.59 -14.46 -6.80
CA GLY A 148 -5.17 -15.87 -6.85
C GLY A 148 -6.08 -16.74 -7.72
N ASP A 149 -7.40 -16.55 -7.65
CA ASP A 149 -8.38 -17.28 -8.46
C ASP A 149 -8.26 -16.93 -9.96
N LEU A 150 -7.97 -15.68 -10.31
CA LEU A 150 -7.88 -15.21 -11.70
C LEU A 150 -6.53 -15.49 -12.36
N PHE A 151 -5.44 -15.33 -11.61
CA PHE A 151 -4.07 -15.38 -12.16
C PHE A 151 -3.26 -16.58 -11.68
N GLY A 152 -3.89 -17.48 -10.91
CA GLY A 152 -3.25 -18.61 -10.26
C GLY A 152 -2.66 -18.25 -8.89
N TRP A 153 -2.41 -19.29 -8.09
CA TRP A 153 -1.91 -19.18 -6.72
C TRP A 153 -0.38 -19.04 -6.68
N HIS A 154 0.11 -18.04 -7.41
CA HIS A 154 1.51 -17.66 -7.47
C HIS A 154 1.82 -16.53 -6.50
N SER A 155 3.07 -16.47 -6.04
CA SER A 155 3.51 -15.38 -5.14
C SER A 155 3.27 -13.98 -5.73
N TRP A 156 3.56 -13.80 -7.02
CA TRP A 156 3.38 -12.53 -7.73
C TRP A 156 1.89 -12.13 -7.82
N ALA A 157 1.01 -13.09 -8.09
CA ALA A 157 -0.41 -12.87 -8.26
C ALA A 157 -1.05 -12.38 -6.96
N LEU A 158 -0.66 -12.97 -5.83
CA LEU A 158 -1.18 -12.56 -4.52
C LEU A 158 -0.67 -11.19 -4.09
N ARG A 159 0.51 -10.75 -4.53
CA ARG A 159 1.05 -9.41 -4.25
C ARG A 159 0.49 -8.31 -5.14
N LEU A 160 -0.07 -8.69 -6.29
CA LEU A 160 -0.56 -7.75 -7.31
C LEU A 160 -1.52 -6.68 -6.77
N PRO A 161 -2.50 -6.98 -5.89
CA PRO A 161 -3.40 -5.95 -5.36
C PRO A 161 -2.69 -4.88 -4.54
N GLY A 162 -1.74 -5.27 -3.67
CA GLY A 162 -0.95 -4.33 -2.87
C GLY A 162 -0.10 -3.42 -3.76
N PHE A 163 0.50 -4.00 -4.79
CA PHE A 163 1.30 -3.26 -5.76
C PHE A 163 0.45 -2.30 -6.60
N ALA A 164 -0.68 -2.77 -7.14
CA ALA A 164 -1.61 -1.97 -7.93
C ALA A 164 -2.24 -0.81 -7.13
N ALA A 165 -2.33 -0.95 -5.81
CA ALA A 165 -2.79 0.11 -4.92
C ALA A 165 -1.78 1.27 -4.81
N LEU A 166 -0.49 1.08 -5.10
CA LEU A 166 0.54 2.10 -4.95
C LEU A 166 0.38 3.29 -5.91
N PRO A 167 0.18 3.12 -7.24
CA PRO A 167 -0.12 4.24 -8.14
C PRO A 167 -1.41 4.98 -7.75
N ALA A 168 -2.45 4.24 -7.36
CA ALA A 168 -3.71 4.82 -6.91
C ALA A 168 -3.51 5.67 -5.64
N LEU A 169 -2.69 5.19 -4.71
CA LEU A 169 -2.33 5.91 -3.48
C LEU A 169 -1.57 7.20 -3.80
N GLY A 170 -0.63 7.15 -4.75
CA GLY A 170 0.05 8.35 -5.26
C GLY A 170 -0.95 9.38 -5.82
N ALA A 171 -1.88 8.93 -6.67
CA ALA A 171 -2.91 9.81 -7.24
C ALA A 171 -3.80 10.45 -6.17
N LEU A 172 -4.31 9.67 -5.20
CA LEU A 172 -5.13 10.20 -4.12
C LEU A 172 -4.36 11.13 -3.18
N THR A 173 -3.09 10.83 -2.91
CA THR A 173 -2.20 11.69 -2.11
C THR A 173 -1.95 13.03 -2.81
N ALA A 174 -1.79 13.03 -4.14
CA ALA A 174 -1.70 14.26 -4.92
C ALA A 174 -2.99 15.08 -4.82
N VAL A 175 -4.16 14.45 -4.97
CA VAL A 175 -5.47 15.12 -4.86
C VAL A 175 -5.64 15.73 -3.46
N LEU A 176 -5.33 14.98 -2.41
CA LEU A 176 -5.40 15.45 -1.03
C LEU A 176 -4.46 16.62 -0.78
N THR A 177 -3.21 16.54 -1.25
CA THR A 177 -2.21 17.59 -1.03
C THR A 177 -2.52 18.87 -1.83
N ARG A 178 -2.98 18.74 -3.08
CA ARG A 178 -3.39 19.89 -3.93
C ARG A 178 -4.55 20.69 -3.34
N ARG A 179 -5.34 20.09 -2.44
CA ARG A 179 -6.41 20.80 -1.74
C ARG A 179 -5.87 21.88 -0.79
N PHE A 180 -4.68 21.68 -0.24
CA PHE A 180 -4.08 22.53 0.79
C PHE A 180 -2.83 23.28 0.33
N SER A 181 -2.15 22.77 -0.70
CA SER A 181 -0.89 23.25 -1.22
C SER A 181 -0.84 23.24 -2.75
N GLY A 182 0.26 23.69 -3.36
CA GLY A 182 0.44 23.74 -4.81
C GLY A 182 0.73 22.37 -5.45
N THR A 183 0.69 22.31 -6.79
CA THR A 183 1.01 21.10 -7.57
C THR A 183 2.42 20.56 -7.28
N VAL A 184 3.40 21.46 -7.11
CA VAL A 184 4.77 21.10 -6.77
C VAL A 184 4.85 20.35 -5.44
N ALA A 185 4.19 20.89 -4.41
CA ALA A 185 4.15 20.26 -3.10
C ALA A 185 3.43 18.91 -3.14
N ALA A 186 2.37 18.79 -3.95
CA ALA A 186 1.69 17.53 -4.16
C ALA A 186 2.57 16.48 -4.86
N LEU A 187 3.32 16.86 -5.89
CA LEU A 187 4.28 15.96 -6.54
C LEU A 187 5.36 15.51 -5.55
N PHE A 188 5.89 16.44 -4.75
CA PHE A 188 6.86 16.13 -3.71
C PHE A 188 6.28 15.14 -2.67
N ALA A 189 5.04 15.33 -2.21
CA ALA A 189 4.38 14.40 -1.29
C ALA A 189 4.22 12.99 -1.89
N VAL A 190 3.88 12.91 -3.18
CA VAL A 190 3.79 11.61 -3.90
C VAL A 190 5.16 10.96 -4.01
N CYS A 191 6.19 11.70 -4.43
CA CYS A 191 7.55 11.17 -4.50
C CYS A 191 8.04 10.71 -3.13
N TRP A 192 7.80 11.50 -2.07
CA TRP A 192 8.20 11.15 -0.72
C TRP A 192 7.52 9.85 -0.25
N LEU A 193 6.21 9.69 -0.48
CA LEU A 193 5.48 8.49 -0.08
C LEU A 193 5.83 7.27 -0.95
N CYS A 194 5.71 7.40 -2.27
CA CYS A 194 5.76 6.27 -3.19
C CYS A 194 7.19 5.83 -3.57
N LEU A 195 8.20 6.67 -3.36
CA LEU A 195 9.61 6.29 -3.55
C LEU A 195 10.30 5.96 -2.22
N ASN A 196 9.57 5.94 -1.11
CA ASN A 196 10.11 5.51 0.17
C ASN A 196 10.43 4.01 0.12
N ALA A 197 11.68 3.65 0.46
CA ALA A 197 12.19 2.28 0.43
C ALA A 197 11.33 1.30 1.21
N THR A 198 11.04 1.65 2.46
CA THR A 198 10.28 0.82 3.40
C THR A 198 8.86 0.63 2.92
N PHE A 199 8.24 1.71 2.43
CA PHE A 199 6.89 1.66 1.88
C PHE A 199 6.83 0.82 0.60
N LEU A 200 7.82 0.95 -0.29
CA LEU A 200 7.95 0.12 -1.50
C LEU A 200 8.16 -1.36 -1.17
N ASP A 201 9.07 -1.68 -0.24
CA ASP A 201 9.30 -3.05 0.21
C ASP A 201 8.00 -3.66 0.74
N LEU A 202 7.27 -2.93 1.60
CA LEU A 202 5.99 -3.39 2.14
C LEU A 202 4.87 -3.46 1.10
N ALA A 203 4.86 -2.57 0.09
CA ALA A 203 3.90 -2.62 -1.02
C ALA A 203 4.11 -3.81 -1.96
N THR A 204 5.32 -4.36 -1.98
CA THR A 204 5.67 -5.54 -2.77
C THR A 204 5.52 -6.85 -2.00
N GLN A 205 5.22 -6.78 -0.71
CA GLN A 205 4.96 -7.97 0.11
C GLN A 205 3.45 -8.26 0.12
N LEU A 206 3.09 -9.53 0.35
CA LEU A 206 1.72 -9.97 0.57
C LEU A 206 1.20 -9.46 1.92
N LYS A 207 1.01 -8.15 2.04
CA LYS A 207 0.61 -7.48 3.27
C LYS A 207 -0.46 -6.44 2.96
N PRO A 208 -1.35 -6.14 3.92
CA PRO A 208 -2.46 -5.25 3.66
C PRO A 208 -2.05 -3.78 3.58
N TYR A 209 -0.91 -3.39 4.16
CA TYR A 209 -0.61 -2.01 4.52
C TYR A 209 -0.78 -0.97 3.40
N THR A 210 -0.39 -1.27 2.16
CA THR A 210 -0.54 -0.33 1.04
C THR A 210 -2.01 -0.11 0.66
N ILE A 211 -2.81 -1.17 0.65
CA ILE A 211 -4.27 -1.08 0.45
C ILE A 211 -4.92 -0.37 1.64
N GLU A 212 -4.48 -0.63 2.86
CA GLU A 212 -5.00 0.06 4.06
C GLU A 212 -4.71 1.57 4.03
N THR A 213 -3.52 1.93 3.55
CA THR A 213 -3.07 3.32 3.38
C THR A 213 -3.86 4.01 2.26
N LEU A 214 -4.08 3.32 1.13
CA LEU A 214 -4.96 3.80 0.06
C LEU A 214 -6.38 4.06 0.58
N ALA A 215 -6.94 3.09 1.30
CA ALA A 215 -8.26 3.19 1.90
C ALA A 215 -8.36 4.35 2.89
N ALA A 216 -7.33 4.57 3.73
CA ALA A 216 -7.27 5.69 4.66
C ALA A 216 -7.34 7.05 3.95
N VAL A 217 -6.54 7.26 2.90
CA VAL A 217 -6.57 8.51 2.10
C VAL A 217 -7.92 8.67 1.40
N ALA A 218 -8.47 7.60 0.83
CA ALA A 218 -9.78 7.61 0.19
C ALA A 218 -10.92 7.96 1.18
N VAL A 219 -10.91 7.38 2.38
CA VAL A 219 -11.85 7.70 3.47
C VAL A 219 -11.79 9.18 3.80
N VAL A 220 -10.59 9.74 4.00
CA VAL A 220 -10.42 11.18 4.28
C VAL A 220 -10.96 12.03 3.13
N LEU A 221 -10.63 11.73 1.87
CA LEU A 221 -11.11 12.48 0.70
C LEU A 221 -12.64 12.45 0.56
N LEU A 222 -13.25 11.27 0.71
CA LEU A 222 -14.71 11.11 0.72
C LEU A 222 -15.34 11.91 1.87
N TRP A 223 -14.68 11.95 3.03
CA TRP A 223 -15.13 12.72 4.17
C TRP A 223 -15.10 14.22 3.92
N LEU A 224 -14.02 14.72 3.31
CA LEU A 224 -13.84 16.14 2.99
C LEU A 224 -14.77 16.62 1.86
N GLY A 225 -15.20 15.72 0.96
CA GLY A 225 -16.06 16.03 -0.19
C GLY A 225 -15.36 16.85 -1.28
N PRO A 226 -16.09 17.34 -2.29
CA PRO A 226 -15.53 18.17 -3.36
C PRO A 226 -14.82 19.41 -2.84
N ALA A 227 -13.79 19.88 -3.55
CA ALA A 227 -13.11 21.12 -3.20
C ALA A 227 -14.06 22.31 -3.45
N PRO A 228 -14.07 23.33 -2.56
CA PRO A 228 -14.82 24.55 -2.83
C PRO A 228 -14.39 25.17 -4.17
N GLY A 229 -15.33 25.31 -5.10
CA GLY A 229 -15.07 25.89 -6.43
C GLY A 229 -14.78 24.90 -7.56
N SER A 230 -14.68 23.59 -7.31
CA SER A 230 -14.54 22.57 -8.38
C SER A 230 -15.87 22.22 -9.05
N GLY A 231 -16.78 23.20 -9.16
CA GLY A 231 -18.08 23.06 -9.81
C GLY A 231 -17.92 22.88 -11.31
N ILE A 232 -17.36 21.75 -11.73
CA ILE A 232 -17.71 21.14 -13.00
C ILE A 232 -19.14 20.67 -12.79
N GLY A 233 -20.08 21.60 -12.98
CA GLY A 233 -21.48 21.27 -12.97
C GLY A 233 -21.72 20.26 -14.08
N PHE A 234 -21.88 18.99 -13.72
CA PHE A 234 -22.72 18.06 -14.47
C PHE A 234 -24.20 18.46 -14.32
N GLY A 235 -24.46 19.77 -14.44
CA GLY A 235 -25.77 20.33 -14.62
C GLY A 235 -26.08 20.20 -16.09
N ALA A 236 -26.86 19.17 -16.41
CA ALA A 236 -27.66 19.17 -17.62
C ALA A 236 -28.39 20.51 -17.73
N GLY A 237 -27.99 21.34 -18.70
CA GLY A 237 -28.85 22.26 -19.45
C GLY A 237 -29.70 23.31 -18.72
N GLY A 238 -29.48 23.60 -17.44
CA GLY A 238 -30.24 24.62 -16.72
C GLY A 238 -29.73 26.03 -17.02
N VAL A 239 -30.17 26.60 -18.14
CA VAL A 239 -29.98 28.02 -18.51
C VAL A 239 -30.27 28.91 -17.30
N HIS A 240 -29.22 29.50 -16.72
CA HIS A 240 -29.32 30.54 -15.71
C HIS A 240 -29.88 31.82 -16.36
N SER A 241 -31.20 31.88 -16.53
CA SER A 241 -31.89 33.16 -16.68
C SER A 241 -32.22 33.70 -15.28
N GLY A 242 -31.83 34.95 -15.06
CA GLY A 242 -31.65 35.56 -13.74
C GLY A 242 -32.87 35.52 -12.82
N GLY A 243 -32.57 35.43 -11.52
CA GLY A 243 -33.57 35.63 -10.46
C GLY A 243 -33.62 34.55 -9.37
N ASP A 244 -32.73 33.56 -9.37
CA ASP A 244 -32.81 32.45 -8.41
C ASP A 244 -32.38 32.83 -6.99
N VAL A 245 -33.35 33.39 -6.27
CA VAL A 245 -33.53 33.18 -4.83
C VAL A 245 -33.39 31.69 -4.58
N ARG A 246 -32.22 31.24 -4.08
CA ARG A 246 -32.05 29.84 -3.66
C ARG A 246 -33.23 29.53 -2.73
N PRO A 247 -34.12 28.57 -3.09
CA PRO A 247 -35.24 28.25 -2.24
C PRO A 247 -34.70 27.96 -0.83
N PRO A 248 -35.32 28.51 0.22
CA PRO A 248 -34.84 28.31 1.58
C PRO A 248 -34.70 26.82 1.79
N VAL A 249 -33.45 26.38 1.98
CA VAL A 249 -33.12 24.99 2.25
C VAL A 249 -33.98 24.60 3.44
N ARG A 250 -35.00 23.75 3.22
CA ARG A 250 -35.89 23.31 4.29
C ARG A 250 -35.02 22.83 5.45
N LEU A 251 -35.05 23.56 6.57
CA LEU A 251 -34.36 23.16 7.79
C LEU A 251 -34.83 21.75 8.13
N GLY A 252 -33.94 20.76 7.98
CA GLY A 252 -34.20 19.36 8.32
C GLY A 252 -33.93 18.31 7.24
N SER A 253 -33.76 18.66 5.96
CA SER A 253 -33.51 17.62 4.94
C SER A 253 -32.07 17.09 4.98
N VAL A 254 -31.88 15.77 5.08
CA VAL A 254 -30.57 15.08 5.01
C VAL A 254 -29.84 15.43 3.70
N ASP A 255 -28.54 15.75 3.77
CA ASP A 255 -27.71 15.92 2.55
C ASP A 255 -27.42 14.54 1.96
N ARG A 256 -28.21 14.13 0.97
CA ARG A 256 -28.05 12.83 0.28
C ARG A 256 -26.64 12.63 -0.26
N GLY A 257 -26.01 13.69 -0.80
CA GLY A 257 -24.65 13.59 -1.34
C GLY A 257 -23.61 13.32 -0.25
N ARG A 258 -23.78 13.92 0.93
CA ARG A 258 -22.93 13.61 2.09
C ARG A 258 -23.17 12.21 2.60
N LEU A 259 -24.43 11.80 2.80
CA LEU A 259 -24.78 10.45 3.24
C LEU A 259 -24.15 9.38 2.35
N VAL A 260 -24.26 9.52 1.02
CA VAL A 260 -23.64 8.60 0.05
C VAL A 260 -22.13 8.55 0.20
N ARG A 261 -21.46 9.70 0.27
CA ARG A 261 -19.99 9.76 0.45
C ARG A 261 -19.53 9.10 1.75
N ARG A 262 -20.27 9.28 2.84
CA ARG A 262 -19.93 8.68 4.14
C ARG A 262 -20.18 7.19 4.12
N THR A 263 -21.29 6.74 3.55
CA THR A 263 -21.56 5.32 3.34
C THR A 263 -20.44 4.68 2.52
N ALA A 264 -20.02 5.32 1.41
CA ALA A 264 -18.88 4.88 0.61
C ALA A 264 -17.57 4.82 1.42
N ALA A 265 -17.31 5.79 2.31
CA ALA A 265 -16.17 5.72 3.22
C ALA A 265 -16.25 4.52 4.18
N GLY A 266 -17.45 4.18 4.67
CA GLY A 266 -17.69 2.97 5.46
C GLY A 266 -17.41 1.69 4.67
N VAL A 267 -17.81 1.62 3.40
CA VAL A 267 -17.53 0.46 2.53
C VAL A 267 -16.03 0.34 2.23
N ILE A 268 -15.35 1.45 1.92
CA ILE A 268 -13.88 1.45 1.71
C ILE A 268 -13.15 1.05 2.99
N SER A 269 -13.70 1.38 4.16
CA SER A 269 -13.11 0.98 5.44
C SER A 269 -13.02 -0.55 5.62
N LEU A 270 -13.83 -1.34 4.90
CA LEU A 270 -13.74 -2.80 4.92
C LEU A 270 -12.43 -3.34 4.35
N PHE A 271 -11.68 -2.51 3.61
CA PHE A 271 -10.35 -2.83 3.07
C PHE A 271 -9.21 -2.49 4.03
N SER A 272 -9.50 -1.97 5.23
CA SER A 272 -8.48 -1.48 6.16
C SER A 272 -8.79 -1.87 7.60
N VAL A 273 -7.88 -2.64 8.22
CA VAL A 273 -7.97 -2.98 9.64
C VAL A 273 -7.96 -1.73 10.53
N PRO A 274 -7.07 -0.72 10.32
CA PRO A 274 -7.05 0.47 11.16
C PRO A 274 -8.14 1.51 10.83
N ALA A 275 -9.07 1.24 9.91
CA ALA A 275 -10.04 2.24 9.47
C ALA A 275 -10.89 2.84 10.60
N ILE A 276 -11.15 2.05 11.66
CA ILE A 276 -11.88 2.52 12.85
C ILE A 276 -11.21 3.73 13.50
N PHE A 277 -9.87 3.80 13.48
CA PHE A 277 -9.09 4.91 14.02
C PHE A 277 -9.28 6.22 13.23
N LEU A 278 -9.75 6.16 11.99
CA LEU A 278 -10.04 7.35 11.18
C LEU A 278 -11.52 7.71 11.17
N VAL A 279 -12.40 6.73 10.96
CA VAL A 279 -13.84 6.97 10.82
C VAL A 279 -14.45 7.53 12.10
N ILE A 280 -14.07 7.01 13.27
CA ILE A 280 -14.63 7.48 14.55
C ILE A 280 -14.27 8.96 14.79
N PRO A 281 -12.99 9.39 14.77
CA PRO A 281 -12.67 10.81 14.95
C PRO A 281 -13.31 11.73 13.91
N LEU A 282 -13.36 11.29 12.65
CA LEU A 282 -14.02 12.04 11.59
C LEU A 282 -15.53 12.21 11.82
N ALA A 283 -16.22 11.19 12.33
CA ALA A 283 -17.62 11.25 12.73
C ALA A 283 -17.83 12.16 13.95
N VAL A 284 -16.99 12.04 14.97
CA VAL A 284 -17.00 12.90 16.16
C VAL A 284 -16.82 14.38 15.76
N MET A 285 -15.87 14.68 14.87
CA MET A 285 -15.62 16.03 14.38
C MET A 285 -16.77 16.62 13.56
N ASP A 286 -17.61 15.81 12.94
CA ASP A 286 -18.83 16.29 12.30
C ASP A 286 -19.97 16.43 13.30
N VAL A 287 -20.13 15.52 14.27
CA VAL A 287 -21.26 15.52 15.23
C VAL A 287 -21.12 16.57 16.33
N LEU A 288 -19.91 16.83 16.84
CA LEU A 288 -19.68 17.75 17.96
C LEU A 288 -20.02 19.23 17.65
N PRO A 289 -19.62 19.81 16.50
CA PRO A 289 -19.85 21.23 16.26
C PRO A 289 -21.22 21.50 15.61
N GLY A 290 -22.19 21.94 16.40
CA GLY A 290 -23.34 22.73 15.94
C GLY A 290 -24.74 22.18 16.27
N PRO A 291 -25.79 22.97 15.99
CA PRO A 291 -27.19 22.65 16.33
C PRO A 291 -27.77 21.46 15.52
N ASP A 292 -27.18 21.12 14.36
CA ASP A 292 -27.66 20.05 13.46
C ASP A 292 -27.20 18.63 13.85
N ARG A 293 -26.95 18.38 15.13
CA ARG A 293 -26.34 17.12 15.63
C ARG A 293 -27.07 15.87 15.14
N ARG A 294 -28.41 15.86 15.21
CA ARG A 294 -29.24 14.70 14.80
C ARG A 294 -29.04 14.34 13.33
N ARG A 295 -29.06 15.33 12.44
CA ARG A 295 -28.85 15.13 11.00
C ARG A 295 -27.46 14.56 10.72
N ARG A 296 -26.43 15.13 11.36
CA ARG A 296 -25.05 14.68 11.17
C ARG A 296 -24.83 13.26 11.68
N ILE A 297 -25.48 12.88 12.78
CA ILE A 297 -25.51 11.49 13.24
C ILE A 297 -26.06 10.59 12.12
N THR A 298 -27.24 10.88 11.57
CA THR A 298 -27.83 10.10 10.47
C THR A 298 -26.91 9.98 9.26
N GLU A 299 -26.21 11.06 8.89
CA GLU A 299 -25.28 11.09 7.76
C GLU A 299 -24.00 10.25 7.99
N THR A 300 -23.55 10.12 9.24
CA THR A 300 -22.34 9.36 9.61
C THR A 300 -22.62 7.92 10.08
N LEU A 301 -23.85 7.63 10.48
CA LEU A 301 -24.23 6.37 11.11
C LEU A 301 -23.89 5.14 10.26
N PRO A 302 -24.16 5.10 8.93
CA PRO A 302 -23.81 3.94 8.11
C PRO A 302 -22.32 3.63 8.13
N SER A 303 -21.46 4.65 8.06
CA SER A 303 -20.00 4.47 8.10
C SER A 303 -19.54 3.89 9.43
N VAL A 304 -20.06 4.43 10.52
CA VAL A 304 -19.72 4.00 11.88
C VAL A 304 -20.19 2.56 12.13
N VAL A 305 -21.41 2.22 11.69
CA VAL A 305 -21.94 0.85 11.80
C VAL A 305 -21.11 -0.13 10.99
N LEU A 306 -20.78 0.19 9.72
CA LEU A 306 -19.98 -0.69 8.87
C LEU A 306 -18.58 -0.93 9.47
N VAL A 307 -17.87 0.13 9.87
CA VAL A 307 -16.53 -0.02 10.43
C VAL A 307 -16.54 -0.70 11.80
N ALA A 308 -17.56 -0.45 12.64
CA ALA A 308 -17.69 -1.12 13.93
C ALA A 308 -18.02 -2.60 13.77
N ALA A 309 -18.95 -2.96 12.88
CA ALA A 309 -19.29 -4.35 12.60
C ALA A 309 -18.08 -5.11 12.04
N HIS A 310 -17.34 -4.52 11.09
CA HIS A 310 -16.11 -5.10 10.56
C HIS A 310 -15.05 -5.29 11.65
N THR A 311 -14.85 -4.29 12.51
CA THR A 311 -13.87 -4.36 13.60
C THR A 311 -14.25 -5.42 14.64
N LEU A 312 -15.50 -5.44 15.08
CA LEU A 312 -15.95 -6.32 16.16
C LEU A 312 -16.15 -7.75 15.70
N LEU A 313 -16.77 -7.96 14.53
CA LEU A 313 -17.18 -9.28 14.07
C LEU A 313 -16.08 -9.95 13.24
N PHE A 314 -15.45 -9.24 12.30
CA PHE A 314 -14.48 -9.83 11.37
C PHE A 314 -13.05 -9.78 11.90
N ILE A 315 -12.59 -8.60 12.34
CA ILE A 315 -11.24 -8.41 12.89
C ILE A 315 -11.14 -9.00 14.30
N GLY A 316 -12.19 -8.83 15.11
CA GLY A 316 -12.26 -9.38 16.47
C GLY A 316 -12.14 -10.91 16.52
N HIS A 317 -12.64 -11.60 15.49
CA HIS A 317 -12.49 -13.06 15.34
C HIS A 317 -11.03 -13.49 15.17
N GLN A 318 -10.19 -12.65 14.56
CA GLN A 318 -8.76 -12.91 14.28
C GLN A 318 -7.85 -12.54 15.47
N SER A 319 -8.32 -12.72 16.70
CA SER A 319 -7.71 -12.13 17.90
C SER A 319 -6.56 -12.92 18.53
N ALA A 320 -6.12 -14.02 17.92
CA ALA A 320 -5.01 -14.85 18.42
C ALA A 320 -3.75 -14.03 18.74
N GLN A 321 -3.50 -12.97 17.97
CA GLN A 321 -2.33 -12.12 18.14
C GLN A 321 -2.27 -11.37 19.48
N ARG A 322 -3.42 -11.09 20.11
CA ARG A 322 -3.50 -10.33 21.37
C ARG A 322 -2.85 -11.09 22.54
N ALA A 323 -2.86 -12.42 22.47
CA ALA A 323 -2.26 -13.30 23.46
C ALA A 323 -0.76 -13.50 23.27
N GLY A 324 -0.21 -13.16 22.08
CA GLY A 324 1.21 -13.31 21.79
C GLY A 324 2.08 -12.23 22.43
N GLY A 325 3.30 -12.60 22.85
CA GLY A 325 4.30 -11.67 23.40
C GLY A 325 5.10 -10.88 22.34
N TYR A 326 4.93 -11.19 21.04
CA TYR A 326 5.71 -10.58 19.96
C TYR A 326 5.64 -9.05 19.95
N TRP A 327 4.47 -8.47 20.30
CA TRP A 327 4.24 -7.03 20.26
C TRP A 327 4.39 -6.30 21.62
N ASP A 328 4.90 -6.98 22.67
CA ASP A 328 4.94 -6.44 24.04
C ASP A 328 5.70 -5.11 24.16
N THR A 329 6.75 -4.94 23.34
CA THR A 329 7.57 -3.73 23.31
C THR A 329 6.86 -2.56 22.63
N GLN A 330 5.84 -2.81 21.80
CA GLN A 330 5.05 -1.78 21.11
C GLN A 330 3.67 -1.51 21.74
N PHE A 331 3.31 -2.21 22.81
CA PHE A 331 2.11 -1.91 23.59
C PHE A 331 2.39 -0.92 24.71
N LEU A 332 1.38 -0.17 25.16
CA LEU A 332 1.46 0.62 26.39
C LEU A 332 1.19 -0.26 27.63
N ALA A 333 0.38 -1.30 27.45
CA ALA A 333 -0.03 -2.20 28.52
C ALA A 333 1.15 -2.82 29.29
N GLY A 334 0.93 -3.06 30.59
CA GLY A 334 1.95 -3.66 31.48
C GLY A 334 3.03 -2.69 31.97
N ARG A 335 3.01 -1.41 31.56
CA ARG A 335 3.93 -0.37 32.02
C ARG A 335 3.34 0.42 33.18
N ASN A 336 4.19 0.84 34.12
CA ASN A 336 3.79 1.80 35.16
C ASN A 336 3.64 3.23 34.58
N PRO A 337 3.07 4.21 35.32
CA PRO A 337 2.78 5.55 34.76
C PRO A 337 4.01 6.27 34.19
N TRP A 338 5.17 6.17 34.84
CA TRP A 338 6.40 6.80 34.35
C TRP A 338 6.91 6.12 33.07
N GLN A 339 6.98 4.78 33.07
CA GLN A 339 7.34 4.00 31.89
C GLN A 339 6.38 4.23 30.72
N ALA A 340 5.10 4.42 31.00
CA ALA A 340 4.09 4.74 29.99
C ALA A 340 4.39 6.11 29.34
N VAL A 341 4.70 7.14 30.13
CA VAL A 341 5.11 8.45 29.61
C VAL A 341 6.41 8.35 28.81
N SER A 342 7.43 7.66 29.34
CA SER A 342 8.71 7.45 28.64
C SER A 342 8.51 6.70 27.32
N PHE A 343 7.69 5.66 27.30
CA PHE A 343 7.34 4.91 26.10
C PHE A 343 6.68 5.80 25.05
N VAL A 344 5.68 6.62 25.43
CA VAL A 344 5.01 7.53 24.50
C VAL A 344 5.98 8.57 23.97
N ALA A 345 6.79 9.18 24.83
CA ALA A 345 7.82 10.14 24.43
C ALA A 345 8.83 9.53 23.46
N GLU A 346 9.27 8.29 23.72
CA GLU A 346 10.18 7.55 22.86
C GLU A 346 9.55 7.22 21.49
N GLN A 347 8.29 6.77 21.46
CA GLN A 347 7.59 6.52 20.19
C GLN A 347 7.40 7.81 19.37
N LEU A 348 7.05 8.92 20.03
CA LEU A 348 6.94 10.24 19.37
C LEU A 348 8.29 10.74 18.86
N TRP A 349 9.36 10.53 19.62
CA TRP A 349 10.73 10.84 19.20
C TRP A 349 11.16 10.02 17.99
N ARG A 350 10.86 8.72 17.98
CA ARG A 350 11.12 7.82 16.84
C ARG A 350 10.34 8.23 15.59
N PHE A 351 9.13 8.75 15.72
CA PHE A 351 8.39 9.34 14.60
C PHE A 351 9.11 10.56 14.00
N GLY A 352 9.71 11.41 14.83
CA GLY A 352 10.43 12.61 14.37
C GLY A 352 11.82 12.29 13.78
N THR A 353 12.54 11.34 14.38
CA THR A 353 13.92 10.98 14.03
C THR A 353 14.05 9.85 13.02
N GLY A 354 13.06 8.98 12.89
CA GLY A 354 13.06 7.97 11.85
C GLY A 354 12.96 8.64 10.47
N SER A 355 13.73 8.15 9.50
CA SER A 355 13.73 8.67 8.12
C SER A 355 12.28 8.76 7.63
N PRO A 356 11.70 9.96 7.47
CA PRO A 356 10.26 10.01 7.39
C PRO A 356 9.79 9.28 6.13
N PRO A 357 8.78 8.41 6.28
CA PRO A 357 8.07 8.11 7.52
C PRO A 357 8.75 6.90 8.18
N GLY A 358 9.52 7.12 9.26
CA GLY A 358 10.44 6.13 9.83
C GLY A 358 9.74 4.97 10.49
N ILE A 359 9.07 4.16 9.68
CA ILE A 359 8.27 3.02 10.07
C ILE A 359 9.20 1.84 10.19
N ASP A 360 9.10 1.21 11.35
CA ASP A 360 9.60 -0.12 11.62
C ASP A 360 11.13 -0.24 11.52
N GLN A 361 11.82 0.64 12.27
CA GLN A 361 13.22 0.42 12.70
C GLN A 361 13.41 -0.88 13.50
N PHE A 362 12.30 -1.51 13.92
CA PHE A 362 12.28 -2.72 14.75
C PHE A 362 12.23 -4.00 13.93
N ASP A 363 11.95 -3.92 12.63
CA ASP A 363 12.03 -5.08 11.76
C ASP A 363 13.42 -5.11 11.12
N PRO A 364 14.35 -5.93 11.64
CA PRO A 364 15.68 -6.06 11.05
C PRO A 364 15.63 -6.60 9.62
N SER A 365 14.45 -7.07 9.17
CA SER A 365 14.28 -7.42 7.77
C SER A 365 14.16 -6.19 6.89
N LEU A 366 13.53 -5.07 7.29
CA LEU A 366 13.29 -3.94 6.38
C LEU A 366 14.61 -3.26 5.98
N VAL A 367 14.72 -2.82 4.72
CA VAL A 367 15.92 -2.10 4.23
C VAL A 367 16.06 -0.84 5.09
N PRO A 368 17.12 -0.69 5.92
CA PRO A 368 17.46 0.63 6.45
C PRO A 368 17.59 1.56 5.24
N GLY A 369 16.96 2.73 5.25
CA GLY A 369 16.77 3.54 4.04
C GLY A 369 18.01 3.58 3.14
N PHE A 370 17.83 3.54 1.81
CA PHE A 370 18.84 3.38 0.74
C PHE A 370 20.09 4.30 0.81
N VAL A 371 20.11 5.23 1.75
CA VAL A 371 21.29 6.01 2.08
C VAL A 371 21.57 5.69 3.54
N ASP A 372 22.71 5.04 3.81
CA ASP A 372 23.37 5.08 5.12
C ASP A 372 23.73 6.55 5.37
N LEU A 373 22.72 7.33 5.75
CA LEU A 373 22.92 8.69 6.20
C LEU A 373 23.80 8.57 7.44
N PRO A 374 24.81 9.42 7.60
CA PRO A 374 25.58 9.46 8.84
C PRO A 374 24.62 9.48 10.02
N GLY A 375 24.86 8.67 11.06
CA GLY A 375 23.89 8.44 12.14
C GLY A 375 23.37 9.71 12.84
N TYR A 376 24.07 10.85 12.69
CA TYR A 376 23.64 12.15 13.19
C TYR A 376 22.61 12.87 12.30
N LEU A 377 22.55 12.59 11.00
CA LEU A 377 21.71 13.34 10.06
C LEU A 377 20.21 13.19 10.32
N PRO A 378 19.67 12.00 10.67
CA PRO A 378 18.27 11.89 11.09
C PRO A 378 17.96 12.76 12.32
N GLY A 379 18.91 12.85 13.27
CA GLY A 379 18.83 13.75 14.42
C GLY A 379 18.81 15.24 14.05
N LEU A 380 19.54 15.64 12.99
CA LEU A 380 19.53 17.01 12.48
C LEU A 380 18.27 17.36 11.68
N LEU A 381 17.71 16.38 10.94
CA LEU A 381 16.50 16.59 10.14
C LEU A 381 15.23 16.64 11.00
N ALA A 382 15.20 15.89 12.12
CA ALA A 382 14.02 15.80 12.98
C ALA A 382 13.47 17.16 13.45
N PRO A 383 14.28 18.10 14.00
CA PRO A 383 13.81 19.43 14.36
C PRO A 383 13.21 20.21 13.19
N VAL A 384 13.79 20.07 12.00
CA VAL A 384 13.28 20.73 10.78
C VAL A 384 11.91 20.17 10.42
N ILE A 385 11.75 18.85 10.41
CA ILE A 385 10.48 18.18 10.12
C ILE A 385 9.41 18.56 11.15
N VAL A 386 9.76 18.57 12.44
CA VAL A 386 8.86 19.00 13.52
C VAL A 386 8.43 20.44 13.34
N LEU A 387 9.36 21.35 13.04
CA LEU A 387 9.05 22.76 12.80
C LEU A 387 8.14 22.96 11.59
N LEU A 388 8.45 22.30 10.47
CA LEU A 388 7.59 22.32 9.27
C LEU A 388 6.22 21.72 9.58
N GLY A 389 6.16 20.61 10.32
CA GLY A 389 4.92 19.99 10.78
C GLY A 389 4.07 20.95 11.61
N ALA A 390 4.66 21.67 12.57
CA ALA A 390 3.97 22.68 13.39
C ALA A 390 3.40 23.82 12.55
N ILE A 391 4.18 24.36 11.60
CA ILE A 391 3.73 25.40 10.66
C ILE A 391 2.59 24.89 9.78
N GLY A 392 2.70 23.65 9.30
CA GLY A 392 1.69 22.98 8.49
C GLY A 392 0.38 22.76 9.24
N ALA A 393 0.45 22.29 10.48
CA ALA A 393 -0.70 22.13 11.36
C ALA A 393 -1.38 23.47 11.63
N ALA A 394 -0.62 24.52 11.94
CA ALA A 394 -1.16 25.86 12.11
C ALA A 394 -1.84 26.39 10.83
N ALA A 395 -1.27 26.10 9.65
CA ALA A 395 -1.87 26.47 8.38
C ALA A 395 -3.17 25.69 8.08
N LEU A 396 -3.21 24.39 8.38
CA LEU A 396 -4.38 23.54 8.20
C LEU A 396 -5.51 23.90 9.19
N ALA A 397 -5.18 24.22 10.43
CA ALA A 397 -6.16 24.58 11.48
C ALA A 397 -6.99 25.83 11.13
N ARG A 398 -6.43 26.72 10.29
CA ARG A 398 -7.14 27.91 9.78
C ARG A 398 -8.27 27.58 8.79
N ARG A 399 -8.30 26.36 8.23
CA ARG A 399 -9.33 25.92 7.29
C ARG A 399 -10.22 24.86 7.93
N SER A 400 -11.51 24.87 7.60
CA SER A 400 -12.47 23.90 8.15
C SER A 400 -12.20 22.47 7.68
N ASP A 401 -11.79 22.29 6.43
CA ASP A 401 -11.35 20.99 5.90
C ASP A 401 -10.01 20.55 6.50
N GLY A 402 -9.06 21.47 6.70
CA GLY A 402 -7.79 21.18 7.37
C GLY A 402 -7.97 20.75 8.83
N ARG A 403 -8.89 21.38 9.58
CA ARG A 403 -9.26 20.95 10.94
C ARG A 403 -9.79 19.51 11.00
N ARG A 404 -10.54 19.07 9.99
CA ARG A 404 -11.01 17.66 9.93
C ARG A 404 -9.86 16.69 9.73
N VAL A 405 -8.89 17.03 8.87
CA VAL A 405 -7.68 16.20 8.68
C VAL A 405 -6.87 16.11 9.98
N LEU A 406 -6.64 17.24 10.64
CA LEU A 406 -5.93 17.27 11.91
C LEU A 406 -6.67 16.51 13.02
N GLY A 407 -8.01 16.65 13.07
CA GLY A 407 -8.85 15.90 14.00
C GLY A 407 -8.85 14.39 13.74
N ALA A 408 -8.82 13.99 12.47
CA ALA A 408 -8.66 12.58 12.08
C ALA A 408 -7.31 12.02 12.51
N LEU A 409 -6.22 12.75 12.24
CA LEU A 409 -4.87 12.34 12.57
C LEU A 409 -4.66 12.27 14.10
N ALA A 410 -4.99 13.33 14.83
CA ALA A 410 -4.87 13.37 16.29
C ALA A 410 -5.79 12.34 16.96
N GLY A 411 -7.03 12.20 16.47
CA GLY A 411 -7.96 11.20 16.97
C GLY A 411 -7.49 9.77 16.71
N ALA A 412 -6.88 9.50 15.54
CA ALA A 412 -6.30 8.19 15.25
C ALA A 412 -5.16 7.86 16.23
N GLU A 413 -4.23 8.80 16.47
CA GLU A 413 -3.14 8.62 17.44
C GLU A 413 -3.67 8.35 18.85
N LEU A 414 -4.68 9.10 19.31
CA LEU A 414 -5.30 8.90 20.63
C LEU A 414 -6.00 7.55 20.74
N LEU A 415 -6.75 7.14 19.71
CA LEU A 415 -7.44 5.84 19.72
C LEU A 415 -6.44 4.67 19.60
N MET A 416 -5.36 4.81 18.82
CA MET A 416 -4.28 3.82 18.78
C MET A 416 -3.58 3.70 20.14
N LEU A 417 -3.32 4.81 20.82
CA LEU A 417 -2.75 4.80 22.18
C LEU A 417 -3.68 4.11 23.18
N GLY A 418 -4.98 4.40 23.12
CA GLY A 418 -5.99 3.72 23.95
C GLY A 418 -6.09 2.22 23.64
N ALA A 419 -6.09 1.85 22.37
CA ALA A 419 -6.05 0.45 21.94
C ALA A 419 -4.75 -0.24 22.37
N SER A 420 -3.63 0.47 22.38
CA SER A 420 -2.33 -0.03 22.85
C SER A 420 -2.29 -0.26 24.36
N ALA A 421 -2.95 0.59 25.15
CA ALA A 421 -3.17 0.38 26.58
C ALA A 421 -3.98 -0.90 26.85
N ALA A 422 -4.89 -1.26 25.93
CA ALA A 422 -5.71 -2.46 25.99
C ALA A 422 -5.13 -3.69 25.26
N ARG A 423 -3.87 -3.62 24.77
CA ARG A 423 -3.21 -4.67 23.94
C ARG A 423 -3.97 -5.05 22.66
N PHE A 424 -4.78 -4.13 22.13
CA PHE A 424 -5.53 -4.35 20.90
C PHE A 424 -4.81 -3.89 19.63
N TRP A 425 -3.96 -2.86 19.74
CA TRP A 425 -3.25 -2.30 18.59
C TRP A 425 -1.92 -1.66 19.03
N PRO A 426 -0.78 -1.90 18.34
CA PRO A 426 0.50 -1.31 18.73
C PRO A 426 0.53 0.20 18.50
N PHE A 427 1.27 0.93 19.34
CA PHE A 427 1.44 2.38 19.23
C PHE A 427 2.86 2.75 18.77
N GLY A 428 3.00 3.84 18.02
CA GLY A 428 4.28 4.30 17.50
C GLY A 428 4.49 4.03 16.00
N PRO A 429 5.71 4.27 15.48
CA PRO A 429 6.03 4.10 14.07
C PRO A 429 6.23 2.63 13.70
N THR A 430 5.15 1.86 13.82
CA THR A 430 5.09 0.44 13.46
C THR A 430 4.48 0.27 12.08
N ARG A 431 4.79 -0.83 11.38
CA ARG A 431 4.27 -1.11 10.03
C ARG A 431 2.75 -1.10 9.92
N THR A 432 2.05 -1.53 10.97
CA THR A 432 0.58 -1.49 11.04
C THR A 432 0.02 -0.06 11.07
N ASN A 433 0.84 0.93 11.45
CA ASN A 433 0.45 2.34 11.52
C ASN A 433 0.79 3.10 10.23
N GLN A 434 1.09 2.41 9.13
CA GLN A 434 1.34 3.04 7.83
C GLN A 434 0.20 3.89 7.29
N PHE A 435 -1.03 3.56 7.68
CA PHE A 435 -2.22 4.25 7.21
C PHE A 435 -2.28 5.75 7.56
N VAL A 436 -1.58 6.21 8.62
CA VAL A 436 -1.54 7.64 9.02
C VAL A 436 -0.44 8.44 8.32
N VAL A 437 0.52 7.77 7.68
CA VAL A 437 1.68 8.42 7.06
C VAL A 437 1.34 9.48 6.03
N PRO A 438 0.41 9.25 5.08
CA PRO A 438 0.09 10.27 4.07
C PRO A 438 -0.41 11.57 4.71
N MET A 439 -1.10 11.48 5.86
CA MET A 439 -1.57 12.64 6.60
C MET A 439 -0.43 13.36 7.31
N PHE A 440 0.55 12.65 7.88
CA PHE A 440 1.77 13.28 8.41
C PHE A 440 2.58 13.99 7.31
N ILE A 441 2.79 13.31 6.17
CA ILE A 441 3.47 13.90 5.00
C ILE A 441 2.73 15.17 4.55
N LEU A 442 1.40 15.11 4.42
CA LEU A 442 0.58 16.27 4.08
C LEU A 442 0.85 17.46 5.02
N VAL A 443 0.83 17.23 6.34
CA VAL A 443 1.05 18.28 7.34
C VAL A 443 2.43 18.92 7.14
N VAL A 444 3.49 18.11 7.05
CA VAL A 444 4.87 18.59 6.86
C VAL A 444 5.03 19.34 5.54
N VAL A 445 4.50 18.80 4.44
CA VAL A 445 4.61 19.37 3.09
C VAL A 445 3.86 20.70 2.98
N VAL A 446 2.68 20.83 3.61
CA VAL A 446 1.98 22.12 3.70
C VAL A 446 2.83 23.15 4.45
N GLY A 447 3.52 22.75 5.52
CA GLY A 447 4.46 23.62 6.23
C GLY A 447 5.64 24.06 5.38
N GLY A 448 6.27 23.10 4.68
CA GLY A 448 7.37 23.35 3.76
C GLY A 448 7.00 24.35 2.66
N ASP A 449 5.86 24.15 1.98
CA ASP A 449 5.36 25.08 0.94
C ASP A 449 5.17 26.51 1.49
N ARG A 450 4.71 26.66 2.73
CA ARG A 450 4.54 27.98 3.36
C ARG A 450 5.87 28.67 3.63
N VAL A 451 6.84 27.94 4.17
CA VAL A 451 8.19 28.47 4.43
C VAL A 451 8.86 28.89 3.12
N ILE A 452 8.80 28.03 2.09
CA ILE A 452 9.37 28.31 0.77
C ILE A 452 8.73 29.55 0.13
N ARG A 453 7.39 29.66 0.14
CA ARG A 453 6.70 30.84 -0.40
C ARG A 453 7.04 32.12 0.36
N LEU A 454 7.19 32.04 1.69
CA LEU A 454 7.59 33.19 2.50
C LEU A 454 9.03 33.63 2.18
N ALA A 455 9.95 32.68 2.07
CA ALA A 455 11.33 32.92 1.67
C ALA A 455 11.41 33.54 0.27
N ALA A 456 10.70 32.98 -0.71
CA ALA A 456 10.64 33.50 -2.07
C ALA A 456 10.10 34.95 -2.12
N ARG A 457 9.06 35.27 -1.34
CA ARG A 457 8.53 36.64 -1.24
C ARG A 457 9.53 37.61 -0.59
N ARG A 458 10.30 37.17 0.40
CA ARG A 458 11.35 37.98 1.03
C ARG A 458 12.52 38.22 0.08
N ALA A 459 12.99 37.18 -0.59
CA ALA A 459 14.05 37.27 -1.59
C ALA A 459 13.65 38.17 -2.77
N GLY A 460 12.42 38.04 -3.28
CA GLY A 460 11.90 38.92 -4.33
C GLY A 460 11.88 40.39 -3.91
N ARG A 461 11.45 40.69 -2.67
CA ARG A 461 11.49 42.06 -2.14
C ARG A 461 12.91 42.61 -1.99
N ALA A 462 13.84 41.80 -1.49
CA ALA A 462 15.25 42.18 -1.39
C ALA A 462 15.87 42.44 -2.77
N TRP A 463 15.58 41.57 -3.75
CA TRP A 463 16.05 41.74 -5.13
C TRP A 463 15.50 43.00 -5.79
N HIS A 464 14.20 43.29 -5.61
CA HIS A 464 13.60 44.53 -6.09
C HIS A 464 14.22 45.77 -5.42
N ALA A 465 14.53 45.71 -4.12
CA ALA A 465 15.20 46.80 -3.40
C ALA A 465 16.60 47.07 -3.98
N VAL A 466 17.43 46.03 -4.14
CA VAL A 466 18.78 46.18 -4.74
C VAL A 466 18.72 46.74 -6.16
N ARG A 467 17.75 46.27 -6.97
CA ARG A 467 17.58 46.76 -8.34
C ARG A 467 17.14 48.22 -8.39
N CYS A 468 16.30 48.66 -7.47
CA CYS A 468 15.88 50.07 -7.39
C CYS A 468 17.00 50.96 -6.83
N SER A 469 17.85 50.47 -5.93
CA SER A 469 19.00 51.21 -5.40
C SER A 469 20.18 51.30 -6.37
N GLY A 470 20.31 50.37 -7.32
CA GLY A 470 21.32 50.42 -8.40
C GLY A 470 20.92 51.28 -9.60
N ALA A 471 19.71 51.85 -9.63
CA ALA A 471 19.35 52.87 -10.59
C ALA A 471 20.09 54.16 -10.19
N VAL A 472 21.25 54.39 -10.83
CA VAL A 472 21.99 55.66 -10.76
C VAL A 472 20.97 56.79 -10.91
N PRO A 473 20.87 57.73 -9.95
CA PRO A 473 19.99 58.86 -10.10
C PRO A 473 20.35 59.52 -11.43
N ALA A 474 19.39 59.54 -12.35
CA ALA A 474 19.57 60.23 -13.62
C ALA A 474 20.08 61.65 -13.27
N PRO A 475 21.16 62.13 -13.92
CA PRO A 475 21.73 63.42 -13.60
C PRO A 475 20.61 64.46 -13.66
N ARG A 476 20.36 65.12 -12.52
CA ARG A 476 19.49 66.28 -12.44
C ARG A 476 20.03 67.28 -13.46
N THR A 477 19.37 67.36 -14.61
CA THR A 477 19.60 68.46 -15.55
C THR A 477 19.02 69.69 -14.88
N SER A 478 19.90 70.49 -14.27
CA SER A 478 19.57 71.82 -13.77
C SER A 478 19.13 72.66 -14.97
N ARG A 479 17.86 72.99 -15.03
CA ARG A 479 17.34 74.02 -15.91
C ARG A 479 16.39 74.88 -15.09
N ASP A 480 16.97 75.91 -14.46
CA ASP A 480 16.25 77.13 -14.15
C ASP A 480 15.89 77.82 -15.48
N PRO A 481 14.75 78.54 -15.54
CA PRO A 481 14.80 79.95 -15.17
C PRO A 481 13.64 80.41 -14.28
N GLU A 482 14.01 81.11 -13.21
CA GLU A 482 13.61 82.48 -12.90
C GLU A 482 12.47 83.09 -13.75
N VAL A 483 11.28 83.26 -13.15
CA VAL A 483 10.37 84.39 -13.43
C VAL A 483 9.64 84.76 -12.14
N THR A 484 9.68 86.06 -11.86
CA THR A 484 9.26 86.85 -10.70
C THR A 484 7.75 87.00 -10.49
N ASP A 485 7.44 87.33 -9.24
CA ASP A 485 6.20 87.86 -8.64
C ASP A 485 5.23 88.66 -9.52
N ALA A 486 3.92 88.49 -9.25
CA ALA A 486 3.00 89.60 -8.96
C ALA A 486 1.60 89.15 -8.48
N ALA A 487 1.19 89.73 -7.33
CA ALA A 487 -0.15 90.23 -6.97
C ALA A 487 -1.38 89.30 -6.89
N ASP A 488 -1.75 88.96 -5.65
CA ASP A 488 -2.92 89.47 -4.91
C ASP A 488 -4.19 89.89 -5.69
N VAL A 489 -5.30 89.14 -5.57
CA VAL A 489 -6.71 89.62 -5.67
C VAL A 489 -7.68 88.66 -4.93
N THR A 490 -8.24 89.18 -3.82
CA THR A 490 -9.56 89.01 -3.18
C THR A 490 -10.54 87.86 -3.53
N ALA A 491 -10.86 87.06 -2.50
CA ALA A 491 -12.16 86.85 -1.82
C ALA A 491 -13.56 86.79 -2.55
N VAL A 492 -14.33 85.75 -2.13
CA VAL A 492 -15.82 85.56 -1.95
C VAL A 492 -16.72 85.13 -3.17
N PRO A 493 -17.97 84.58 -3.00
CA PRO A 493 -18.34 83.15 -2.82
C PRO A 493 -19.40 82.57 -3.81
N ASP A 494 -19.69 81.26 -3.65
CA ASP A 494 -20.94 80.50 -3.93
C ASP A 494 -21.81 80.77 -5.17
N HIS A 495 -21.91 79.76 -6.07
CA HIS A 495 -23.20 79.19 -6.50
C HIS A 495 -23.06 77.80 -7.17
N PRO A 496 -24.09 76.92 -7.10
CA PRO A 496 -24.07 75.53 -7.55
C PRO A 496 -24.54 75.35 -9.01
N ASP A 497 -24.44 74.12 -9.47
CA ASP A 497 -24.98 73.56 -10.72
C ASP A 497 -24.27 73.96 -12.02
N SER A 498 -23.39 73.06 -12.52
CA SER A 498 -23.50 72.59 -13.90
C SER A 498 -22.52 71.44 -14.18
N PHE A 499 -23.10 70.37 -14.72
CA PHE A 499 -22.46 69.27 -15.42
C PHE A 499 -21.32 69.72 -16.35
N ALA A 500 -20.15 69.11 -16.19
CA ALA A 500 -19.22 68.75 -17.27
C ALA A 500 -18.12 67.84 -16.70
N ASP A 501 -18.13 66.57 -17.09
CA ASP A 501 -17.03 65.63 -16.87
C ASP A 501 -15.73 66.19 -17.47
N PRO A 502 -14.65 66.40 -16.68
CA PRO A 502 -13.36 66.66 -17.25
C PRO A 502 -12.79 65.33 -17.77
N LEU A 503 -12.57 65.28 -19.08
CA LEU A 503 -11.75 64.29 -19.78
C LEU A 503 -10.39 64.15 -19.08
N VAL A 504 -10.30 63.19 -18.17
CA VAL A 504 -9.03 62.72 -17.60
C VAL A 504 -8.21 62.16 -18.76
N PRO A 505 -6.94 62.57 -18.95
CA PRO A 505 -6.09 61.97 -19.95
C PRO A 505 -5.91 60.50 -19.60
N ARG A 506 -6.39 59.59 -20.46
CA ARG A 506 -5.96 58.19 -20.47
C ARG A 506 -4.46 58.20 -20.71
N VAL A 507 -3.69 58.19 -19.62
CA VAL A 507 -2.30 57.79 -19.63
C VAL A 507 -2.29 56.39 -20.22
N LEU A 508 -1.75 56.28 -21.44
CA LEU A 508 -1.42 55.03 -22.08
C LEU A 508 -0.59 54.22 -21.09
N ASP A 509 -1.21 53.19 -20.53
CA ASP A 509 -0.55 52.17 -19.71
C ASP A 509 0.38 51.40 -20.65
N VAL A 510 1.58 51.97 -20.86
CA VAL A 510 2.66 51.40 -21.67
C VAL A 510 2.95 50.02 -21.09
N GLY A 511 2.62 49.00 -21.89
CA GLY A 511 2.57 47.61 -21.50
C GLY A 511 3.69 47.18 -20.56
N ARG A 512 3.37 47.04 -19.27
CA ARG A 512 4.16 46.23 -18.35
C ARG A 512 4.09 44.80 -18.83
N ALA A 513 5.12 44.40 -19.56
CA ALA A 513 5.30 43.08 -20.11
C ALA A 513 5.09 41.98 -19.03
N PRO A 514 4.36 40.89 -19.34
CA PRO A 514 4.13 39.77 -18.42
C PRO A 514 5.39 38.92 -18.11
N ALA A 515 6.58 39.39 -18.47
CA ALA A 515 7.83 38.63 -18.42
C ALA A 515 8.25 38.22 -16.98
N ALA A 516 7.87 39.00 -15.95
CA ALA A 516 8.28 38.70 -14.58
C ALA A 516 7.53 37.51 -13.94
N ARG A 517 6.34 37.14 -14.45
CA ARG A 517 5.64 35.93 -13.97
C ARG A 517 6.23 34.64 -14.55
N CYS A 518 6.82 34.70 -15.73
CA CYS A 518 7.35 33.52 -16.44
C CYS A 518 8.64 32.95 -15.80
N VAL A 519 9.50 33.82 -15.23
CA VAL A 519 10.81 33.40 -14.68
C VAL A 519 10.67 32.69 -13.33
N VAL A 520 9.64 33.03 -12.55
CA VAL A 520 9.38 32.38 -11.24
C VAL A 520 8.79 30.98 -11.41
N ASP A 521 8.02 30.74 -12.48
CA ASP A 521 7.48 29.40 -12.79
C ASP A 521 8.55 28.48 -13.40
N ALA A 522 9.46 29.01 -14.22
CA ALA A 522 10.55 28.21 -14.81
C ALA A 522 11.59 27.76 -13.77
N SER A 523 11.95 28.64 -12.82
CA SER A 523 12.88 28.29 -11.73
C SER A 523 12.26 27.31 -10.73
N GLY A 524 10.96 27.41 -10.47
CA GLY A 524 10.20 26.42 -9.70
C GLY A 524 10.16 25.05 -10.40
N ALA A 525 9.92 25.02 -11.71
CA ALA A 525 9.93 23.77 -12.47
C ALA A 525 11.33 23.12 -12.51
N VAL A 526 12.39 23.91 -12.71
CA VAL A 526 13.78 23.42 -12.71
C VAL A 526 14.18 22.90 -11.33
N ALA A 527 13.83 23.59 -10.25
CA ALA A 527 14.12 23.12 -8.89
C ALA A 527 13.39 21.80 -8.57
N VAL A 528 12.16 21.63 -9.05
CA VAL A 528 11.38 20.40 -8.89
C VAL A 528 11.93 19.27 -9.74
N ILE A 529 12.31 19.55 -10.99
CA ILE A 529 12.97 18.57 -11.84
C ILE A 529 14.31 18.17 -11.21
N LEU A 530 15.10 19.11 -10.69
CA LEU A 530 16.34 18.80 -9.99
C LEU A 530 16.08 17.97 -8.72
N LEU A 531 15.06 18.32 -7.94
CA LEU A 531 14.72 17.59 -6.71
C LEU A 531 14.18 16.19 -7.01
N VAL A 532 13.37 16.03 -8.06
CA VAL A 532 12.86 14.74 -8.53
C VAL A 532 13.99 13.93 -9.15
N VAL A 533 14.90 14.54 -9.90
CA VAL A 533 16.09 13.87 -10.48
C VAL A 533 17.11 13.52 -9.40
N LEU A 534 17.26 14.32 -8.34
CA LEU A 534 18.07 13.99 -7.17
C LEU A 534 17.41 12.91 -6.32
N ALA A 535 16.10 12.98 -6.08
CA ALA A 535 15.39 11.96 -5.31
C ALA A 535 15.30 10.63 -6.07
N ALA A 536 14.97 10.67 -7.37
CA ALA A 536 15.00 9.52 -8.25
C ALA A 536 16.43 9.04 -8.46
N GLY A 537 17.41 9.94 -8.59
CA GLY A 537 18.83 9.61 -8.75
C GLY A 537 19.43 8.97 -7.50
N VAL A 538 19.01 9.38 -6.29
CA VAL A 538 19.40 8.76 -5.02
C VAL A 538 18.67 7.44 -4.80
N ALA A 539 17.40 7.34 -5.19
CA ALA A 539 16.65 6.08 -5.16
C ALA A 539 17.18 5.05 -6.19
N LEU A 540 17.52 5.50 -7.41
CA LEU A 540 18.11 4.68 -8.45
C LEU A 540 19.59 4.38 -8.17
N SER A 541 20.37 5.30 -7.62
CA SER A 541 21.76 5.00 -7.26
C SER A 541 21.81 3.98 -6.15
N GLY A 542 20.94 4.07 -5.12
CA GLY A 542 20.75 3.01 -4.14
C GLY A 542 20.40 1.67 -4.81
N ALA A 543 19.49 1.68 -5.79
CA ALA A 543 19.08 0.51 -6.54
C ALA A 543 20.17 -0.12 -7.44
N VAL A 544 21.21 0.65 -7.83
CA VAL A 544 22.17 0.26 -8.87
C VAL A 544 23.61 0.10 -8.33
N SER A 545 24.02 0.84 -7.30
CA SER A 545 25.44 0.93 -6.90
C SER A 545 25.85 0.12 -5.67
N GLY A 546 24.92 -0.36 -4.83
CA GLY A 546 25.23 -1.19 -3.64
C GLY A 546 24.26 -2.36 -3.39
N ASP A 547 23.17 -2.38 -4.15
CA ASP A 547 22.02 -3.25 -3.94
C ASP A 547 22.34 -4.74 -4.09
N ARG A 548 23.28 -5.12 -4.96
CA ARG A 548 23.64 -6.54 -5.10
C ARG A 548 24.18 -7.12 -3.79
N LEU A 549 24.91 -6.37 -2.97
CA LEU A 549 25.49 -6.90 -1.72
C LEU A 549 24.51 -6.89 -0.55
N VAL A 550 23.65 -5.86 -0.44
CA VAL A 550 22.60 -5.77 0.59
C VAL A 550 21.46 -6.75 0.28
N TRP A 551 21.01 -6.82 -0.97
CA TRP A 551 20.02 -7.79 -1.41
C TRP A 551 20.60 -9.19 -1.54
N GLU A 552 21.83 -9.44 -2.00
CA GLU A 552 22.40 -10.80 -1.88
C GLU A 552 22.57 -11.20 -0.42
N ARG A 553 22.88 -10.29 0.53
CA ARG A 553 22.85 -10.63 1.96
C ARG A 553 21.43 -10.97 2.42
N ARG A 554 20.42 -10.24 1.95
CA ARG A 554 19.02 -10.40 2.37
C ARG A 554 18.33 -11.60 1.71
N ASP A 555 18.54 -11.85 0.43
CA ASP A 555 18.16 -13.07 -0.28
C ASP A 555 18.87 -14.29 0.31
N ARG A 556 20.10 -14.13 0.85
CA ARG A 556 20.78 -15.12 1.70
C ARG A 556 20.29 -15.14 3.16
N MET A 557 19.21 -14.45 3.55
CA MET A 557 18.72 -14.42 4.94
C MET A 557 17.19 -14.56 5.07
N ARG A 558 16.42 -14.62 3.99
CA ARG A 558 14.97 -14.85 4.08
C ARG A 558 14.72 -16.31 4.46
N GLY A 559 14.46 -16.51 5.74
CA GLY A 559 14.44 -17.81 6.37
C GLY A 559 13.33 -18.78 5.95
N LEU A 560 12.65 -18.61 4.81
CA LEU A 560 11.69 -19.57 4.23
C LEU A 560 11.63 -19.55 2.72
N ASP A 561 12.64 -18.97 2.07
CA ASP A 561 12.64 -18.85 0.63
C ASP A 561 12.45 -20.22 -0.03
N LEU A 562 13.20 -21.22 0.39
CA LEU A 562 13.16 -22.55 -0.20
C LEU A 562 12.00 -23.40 0.34
N MET A 563 10.91 -22.79 0.83
CA MET A 563 9.73 -23.52 1.30
C MET A 563 9.08 -24.34 0.18
N VAL A 564 8.97 -23.78 -1.03
CA VAL A 564 8.46 -24.51 -2.20
C VAL A 564 9.37 -25.69 -2.54
N ASP A 565 10.68 -25.49 -2.54
CA ASP A 565 11.68 -26.53 -2.77
C ASP A 565 11.61 -27.64 -1.71
N ALA A 566 11.48 -27.28 -0.43
CA ALA A 566 11.30 -28.22 0.67
C ALA A 566 9.99 -29.03 0.54
N ALA A 567 8.90 -28.37 0.19
CA ALA A 567 7.61 -29.00 -0.11
C ALA A 567 7.69 -29.96 -1.30
N VAL A 568 8.36 -29.57 -2.40
CA VAL A 568 8.63 -30.46 -3.55
C VAL A 568 9.47 -31.66 -3.12
N ALA A 569 10.54 -31.44 -2.36
CA ALA A 569 11.39 -32.52 -1.86
C ALA A 569 10.59 -33.51 -1.01
N THR A 570 9.78 -33.03 -0.07
CA THR A 570 8.90 -33.89 0.73
C THR A 570 7.94 -34.69 -0.15
N ARG A 571 7.28 -34.06 -1.14
CA ARG A 571 6.40 -34.77 -2.10
C ARG A 571 7.12 -35.90 -2.83
N ARG A 572 8.39 -35.72 -3.19
CA ARG A 572 9.20 -36.74 -3.87
C ARG A 572 9.69 -37.85 -2.93
N LEU A 573 9.68 -37.64 -1.62
CA LEU A 573 10.18 -38.58 -0.61
C LEU A 573 9.08 -39.44 0.02
N VAL A 574 7.88 -38.87 0.16
CA VAL A 574 6.71 -39.52 0.75
C VAL A 574 6.28 -40.72 -0.09
N ARG A 575 6.00 -41.83 0.58
CA ARG A 575 5.43 -43.07 0.03
C ARG A 575 4.07 -43.35 0.70
N PRO A 576 3.21 -44.16 0.07
CA PRO A 576 1.99 -44.64 0.71
C PRO A 576 2.30 -45.27 2.08
N GLY A 577 1.64 -44.79 3.14
CA GLY A 577 1.84 -45.24 4.52
C GLY A 577 2.92 -44.51 5.32
N ASP A 578 3.60 -43.52 4.72
CA ASP A 578 4.46 -42.60 5.47
C ASP A 578 3.64 -41.52 6.19
N LEU A 579 4.22 -40.92 7.23
CA LEU A 579 3.69 -39.72 7.89
C LEU A 579 4.60 -38.54 7.63
N VAL A 580 4.06 -37.40 7.20
CA VAL A 580 4.81 -36.14 7.15
C VAL A 580 4.71 -35.44 8.50
N VAL A 581 5.85 -35.14 9.10
CA VAL A 581 5.91 -34.38 10.36
C VAL A 581 6.56 -33.04 10.06
N VAL A 582 5.90 -31.96 10.43
CA VAL A 582 6.41 -30.60 10.19
C VAL A 582 6.58 -29.93 11.54
N GLY A 583 7.82 -29.76 11.95
CA GLY A 583 8.19 -29.28 13.27
C GLY A 583 8.66 -27.84 13.30
N GLY A 584 8.01 -27.03 14.13
CA GLY A 584 8.37 -25.64 14.34
C GLY A 584 7.15 -24.76 14.65
N ARG A 585 7.39 -23.59 15.25
CA ARG A 585 6.33 -22.62 15.57
C ARG A 585 5.70 -22.03 14.31
N LEU A 586 6.41 -22.07 13.18
CA LEU A 586 5.95 -21.63 11.88
C LEU A 586 5.41 -22.77 11.00
N ALA A 587 5.31 -23.99 11.55
CA ALA A 587 5.15 -25.19 10.75
C ALA A 587 3.86 -25.26 9.95
N ARG A 588 2.77 -24.73 10.48
CA ARG A 588 1.46 -24.95 9.87
C ARG A 588 1.19 -24.07 8.65
N PRO A 589 1.10 -22.73 8.77
CA PRO A 589 0.55 -21.95 7.66
C PRO A 589 1.49 -21.92 6.46
N GLY A 590 2.81 -21.88 6.72
CA GLY A 590 3.81 -21.79 5.66
C GLY A 590 3.84 -23.03 4.77
N TRP A 591 3.85 -24.17 5.44
CA TRP A 591 3.88 -25.47 4.78
C TRP A 591 2.61 -25.75 3.99
N ILE A 592 1.44 -25.46 4.57
CA ILE A 592 0.15 -25.74 3.93
C ILE A 592 0.00 -24.94 2.64
N TYR A 593 0.37 -23.65 2.64
CA TYR A 593 0.33 -22.88 1.40
C TYR A 593 1.19 -23.52 0.29
N ALA A 594 2.44 -23.87 0.60
CA ALA A 594 3.36 -24.45 -0.37
C ALA A 594 2.93 -25.85 -0.84
N MET A 595 2.34 -26.64 0.05
CA MET A 595 1.93 -28.00 -0.21
C MET A 595 0.58 -28.10 -0.91
N GLU A 596 -0.40 -27.29 -0.55
CA GLU A 596 -1.79 -27.49 -0.95
C GLU A 596 -2.28 -26.51 -2.01
N VAL A 597 -1.61 -25.36 -2.17
CA VAL A 597 -2.17 -24.25 -2.96
C VAL A 597 -1.17 -23.70 -3.98
N SER A 598 0.08 -23.45 -3.59
CA SER A 598 1.10 -22.79 -4.41
C SER A 598 1.35 -23.48 -5.75
N THR A 599 1.26 -22.71 -6.83
CA THR A 599 1.61 -23.14 -8.20
C THR A 599 3.04 -22.76 -8.59
N ASP A 600 3.86 -22.35 -7.63
CA ASP A 600 5.23 -21.94 -7.88
C ASP A 600 6.14 -23.14 -8.19
N ALA A 601 7.06 -22.96 -9.14
CA ALA A 601 8.05 -23.97 -9.48
C ALA A 601 9.22 -23.96 -8.46
N PRO A 602 9.87 -25.11 -8.21
CA PRO A 602 11.07 -25.15 -7.39
C PRO A 602 12.19 -24.31 -8.03
N ARG A 603 12.99 -23.65 -7.20
CA ARG A 603 14.09 -22.78 -7.65
C ARG A 603 15.39 -23.53 -7.84
N ALA A 604 15.66 -24.57 -7.05
CA ALA A 604 16.88 -25.36 -7.09
C ALA A 604 16.59 -26.82 -7.44
N PRO A 605 16.09 -27.12 -8.66
CA PRO A 605 15.63 -28.47 -9.03
C PRO A 605 16.72 -29.54 -8.94
N GLU A 606 18.00 -29.16 -9.08
CA GLU A 606 19.16 -30.06 -8.99
C GLU A 606 19.43 -30.54 -7.56
N GLY A 607 19.06 -29.76 -6.54
CA GLY A 607 19.24 -30.12 -5.12
C GLY A 607 18.12 -31.00 -4.57
N LEU A 608 17.10 -31.28 -5.37
CA LEU A 608 15.93 -32.04 -4.96
C LEU A 608 16.14 -33.55 -5.14
N PRO A 609 15.49 -34.40 -4.32
CA PRO A 609 15.36 -35.82 -4.59
C PRO A 609 14.91 -36.04 -6.04
N ARG A 610 15.51 -36.99 -6.76
CA ARG A 610 15.12 -37.24 -8.16
C ARG A 610 13.64 -37.69 -8.19
N PRO A 611 12.83 -37.19 -9.14
CA PRO A 611 11.47 -37.69 -9.31
C PRO A 611 11.52 -39.20 -9.55
N ARG A 612 10.65 -39.94 -8.87
CA ARG A 612 10.52 -41.37 -9.08
C ARG A 612 10.00 -41.59 -10.50
N VAL A 613 10.79 -42.25 -11.33
CA VAL A 613 10.30 -42.73 -12.63
C VAL A 613 9.48 -43.98 -12.33
N GLU A 614 8.20 -43.80 -12.05
CA GLU A 614 7.28 -44.93 -12.07
C GLU A 614 7.18 -45.39 -13.52
N ARG A 615 7.85 -46.51 -13.83
CA ARG A 615 7.55 -47.25 -15.04
C ARG A 615 6.10 -47.68 -14.91
N ALA A 616 5.21 -47.06 -15.69
CA ALA A 616 3.85 -47.54 -15.85
C ALA A 616 3.91 -49.04 -16.15
N PRO A 617 3.31 -49.90 -15.31
CA PRO A 617 3.32 -51.34 -15.53
C PRO A 617 2.57 -51.63 -16.83
N GLY A 618 3.29 -52.01 -17.90
CA GLY A 618 2.67 -52.50 -19.14
C GLY A 618 3.00 -51.75 -20.44
N THR A 619 3.67 -50.59 -20.42
CA THR A 619 4.13 -49.95 -21.67
C THR A 619 5.41 -50.63 -22.17
N ALA A 620 5.24 -51.57 -23.12
CA ALA A 620 6.32 -52.25 -23.80
C ALA A 620 7.29 -51.25 -24.48
N ALA A 621 8.59 -51.49 -24.32
CA ALA A 621 9.69 -50.58 -24.62
C ALA A 621 10.00 -50.38 -26.13
N GLY A 622 8.99 -50.28 -26.99
CA GLY A 622 9.14 -50.35 -28.45
C GLY A 622 9.23 -49.03 -29.23
N GLY A 623 9.04 -47.86 -28.60
CA GLY A 623 8.97 -46.58 -29.32
C GLY A 623 10.15 -45.66 -29.05
N THR A 624 11.05 -45.48 -30.03
CA THR A 624 12.15 -44.49 -30.03
C THR A 624 11.68 -43.04 -30.21
N GLY A 625 10.43 -42.74 -29.88
CA GLY A 625 9.89 -41.39 -29.96
C GLY A 625 10.51 -40.51 -28.87
N ALA A 626 11.24 -39.48 -29.28
CA ALA A 626 11.73 -38.38 -28.43
C ALA A 626 10.57 -37.52 -27.90
N GLY A 627 9.61 -38.16 -27.23
CA GLY A 627 8.53 -37.51 -26.51
C GLY A 627 9.13 -36.83 -25.28
N THR A 628 9.00 -35.52 -25.23
CA THR A 628 9.14 -34.70 -24.04
C THR A 628 8.23 -35.27 -22.95
N THR A 629 8.78 -36.17 -22.14
CA THR A 629 8.12 -36.65 -20.93
C THR A 629 8.03 -35.45 -20.00
N SER A 630 6.87 -34.78 -20.02
CA SER A 630 6.53 -33.77 -19.03
C SER A 630 6.63 -34.47 -17.67
N ARG A 631 7.72 -34.20 -16.96
CA ARG A 631 8.05 -34.82 -15.69
C ARG A 631 7.12 -34.20 -14.66
N THR A 632 5.90 -34.72 -14.58
CA THR A 632 4.90 -34.23 -13.64
C THR A 632 5.39 -34.46 -12.22
N GLU A 633 5.45 -33.38 -11.44
CA GLU A 633 5.75 -33.48 -10.00
C GLU A 633 4.74 -34.41 -9.32
N PRO A 634 5.14 -35.12 -8.26
CA PRO A 634 4.22 -35.94 -7.49
C PRO A 634 3.04 -35.10 -6.96
N PRO A 635 1.88 -35.74 -6.72
CA PRO A 635 0.74 -35.07 -6.14
C PRO A 635 1.08 -34.45 -4.79
N ARG A 636 0.29 -33.45 -4.40
CA ARG A 636 0.38 -32.77 -3.11
C ARG A 636 0.06 -33.76 -1.98
N VAL A 637 0.81 -33.72 -0.88
CA VAL A 637 0.54 -34.58 0.29
C VAL A 637 -0.74 -34.12 0.96
N VAL A 638 -1.58 -35.06 1.35
CA VAL A 638 -2.89 -34.77 1.95
C VAL A 638 -2.68 -34.23 3.37
N ARG A 639 -3.47 -33.23 3.77
CA ARG A 639 -3.43 -32.63 5.12
C ARG A 639 -3.57 -33.66 6.24
N ALA A 640 -4.38 -34.69 6.02
CA ALA A 640 -4.59 -35.78 6.97
C ALA A 640 -3.35 -36.67 7.19
N GLU A 641 -2.37 -36.64 6.27
CA GLU A 641 -1.10 -37.35 6.36
C GLU A 641 0.05 -36.43 6.84
N THR A 642 -0.28 -35.21 7.28
CA THR A 642 0.66 -34.21 7.76
C THR A 642 0.35 -33.82 9.21
N VAL A 643 1.29 -34.04 10.11
CA VAL A 643 1.18 -33.65 11.52
C VAL A 643 2.10 -32.45 11.77
N PHE A 644 1.53 -31.39 12.33
CA PHE A 644 2.27 -30.19 12.73
C PHE A 644 2.60 -30.28 14.22
N VAL A 645 3.87 -30.17 14.56
CA VAL A 645 4.36 -30.33 15.93
C VAL A 645 4.97 -29.01 16.42
N ASP A 646 4.57 -28.58 17.61
CA ASP A 646 5.09 -27.38 18.24
C ASP A 646 6.10 -27.79 19.33
N PRO A 647 7.40 -27.44 19.18
CA PRO A 647 8.40 -27.75 20.19
C PRO A 647 8.14 -27.06 21.53
N GLY A 648 7.34 -26.00 21.54
CA GLY A 648 6.92 -25.27 22.73
C GLY A 648 5.58 -25.72 23.31
N LEU A 649 4.92 -26.74 22.73
CA LEU A 649 3.62 -27.19 23.20
C LEU A 649 3.72 -27.64 24.65
N ARG A 650 2.87 -27.07 25.50
CA ARG A 650 2.77 -27.42 26.92
C ARG A 650 1.39 -27.97 27.23
N ASP A 651 1.35 -28.96 28.12
CA ASP A 651 0.10 -29.47 28.68
C ASP A 651 -0.57 -28.44 29.61
N SER A 652 -1.73 -28.79 30.16
CA SER A 652 -2.47 -27.93 31.10
C SER A 652 -1.72 -27.65 32.40
N VAL A 653 -0.66 -28.39 32.71
CA VAL A 653 0.20 -28.23 33.89
C VAL A 653 1.49 -27.47 33.54
N GLY A 654 1.64 -27.06 32.28
CA GLY A 654 2.80 -26.31 31.80
C GLY A 654 4.02 -27.18 31.48
N ARG A 655 3.89 -28.51 31.44
CA ARG A 655 4.99 -29.42 31.05
C ARG A 655 5.08 -29.50 29.53
N LEU A 656 6.29 -29.61 28.99
CA LEU A 656 6.47 -29.80 27.55
C LEU A 656 5.87 -31.14 27.12
N VAL A 657 5.04 -31.13 26.08
CA VAL A 657 4.45 -32.34 25.51
C VAL A 657 5.48 -33.01 24.61
N PRO A 658 5.90 -34.26 24.90
CA PRO A 658 6.90 -34.96 24.10
C PRO A 658 6.45 -35.10 22.64
N LEU A 659 7.41 -35.02 21.70
CA LEU A 659 7.12 -35.09 20.26
C LEU A 659 6.31 -36.35 19.90
N ALA A 660 6.64 -37.48 20.49
CA ALA A 660 5.92 -38.74 20.26
C ALA A 660 4.44 -38.71 20.65
N VAL A 661 4.11 -38.00 21.74
CA VAL A 661 2.72 -37.79 22.17
C VAL A 661 1.99 -36.89 21.16
N GLN A 662 2.68 -35.90 20.59
CA GLN A 662 2.11 -35.06 19.52
C GLN A 662 1.89 -35.83 18.21
N LEU A 663 2.56 -36.97 18.02
CA LEU A 663 2.39 -37.86 16.87
C LEU A 663 1.27 -38.90 17.07
N GLU A 664 0.48 -38.84 18.14
CA GLU A 664 -0.57 -39.83 18.47
C GLU A 664 -1.36 -40.27 17.22
N MET A 665 -1.06 -41.50 16.76
CA MET A 665 -1.61 -42.06 15.53
C MET A 665 -2.29 -43.41 15.79
N PRO A 666 -3.45 -43.70 15.17
CA PRO A 666 -4.13 -44.99 15.30
C PRO A 666 -3.30 -46.17 14.76
N ARG A 667 -2.35 -45.91 13.85
CA ARG A 667 -1.45 -46.92 13.26
C ARG A 667 -0.04 -46.34 13.17
N ARG A 668 0.95 -47.16 13.52
CA ARG A 668 2.37 -46.78 13.37
C ARG A 668 2.69 -46.64 11.87
N PRO A 669 3.19 -45.48 11.41
CA PRO A 669 3.54 -45.29 10.01
C PRO A 669 4.73 -46.16 9.63
N GLY A 670 4.95 -46.40 8.33
CA GLY A 670 6.12 -47.15 7.85
C GLY A 670 7.41 -46.34 7.93
N ARG A 671 7.32 -45.02 7.72
CA ARG A 671 8.41 -44.04 7.82
C ARG A 671 7.86 -42.69 8.26
N LEU A 672 8.73 -41.85 8.81
CA LEU A 672 8.43 -40.44 9.04
C LEU A 672 9.22 -39.59 8.05
N VAL A 673 8.58 -38.64 7.37
CA VAL A 673 9.27 -37.62 6.58
C VAL A 673 9.17 -36.32 7.38
N VAL A 674 10.25 -35.98 8.06
CA VAL A 674 10.27 -34.92 9.07
C VAL A 674 10.90 -33.67 8.48
N PHE A 675 10.11 -32.60 8.32
CA PHE A 675 10.61 -31.26 8.03
C PHE A 675 10.77 -30.44 9.30
N VAL A 676 11.92 -29.82 9.49
CA VAL A 676 12.19 -28.94 10.63
C VAL A 676 12.73 -27.62 10.12
N PHE A 677 12.11 -26.53 10.57
CA PHE A 677 12.54 -25.18 10.25
C PHE A 677 13.89 -24.87 10.88
N ASP A 678 14.77 -24.17 10.15
CA ASP A 678 16.10 -23.82 10.67
C ASP A 678 16.00 -22.98 11.96
N ILE A 679 15.01 -22.07 12.04
CA ILE A 679 14.75 -21.23 13.22
C ILE A 679 14.27 -22.03 14.45
N ASP A 680 13.69 -23.21 14.23
CA ASP A 680 13.17 -24.07 15.30
C ASP A 680 13.99 -25.35 15.48
N ALA A 681 15.09 -25.53 14.73
CA ALA A 681 15.93 -26.73 14.79
C ALA A 681 16.48 -27.00 16.19
N ALA A 682 16.95 -25.94 16.88
CA ALA A 682 17.44 -26.06 18.26
C ALA A 682 16.33 -26.44 19.25
N ALA A 683 15.13 -25.90 19.06
CA ALA A 683 13.97 -26.19 19.93
C ALA A 683 13.42 -27.60 19.68
N MET A 684 13.49 -28.10 18.44
CA MET A 684 13.07 -29.44 18.05
C MET A 684 14.08 -30.53 18.42
N ALA A 685 15.36 -30.20 18.63
CA ALA A 685 16.44 -31.17 18.82
C ALA A 685 16.16 -32.21 19.93
N PRO A 686 15.63 -31.85 21.12
CA PRO A 686 15.29 -32.85 22.15
C PRO A 686 14.18 -33.81 21.70
N GLY A 687 13.15 -33.30 21.01
CA GLY A 687 12.07 -34.13 20.48
C GLY A 687 12.55 -35.10 19.40
N LEU A 688 13.43 -34.63 18.51
CA LEU A 688 14.05 -35.49 17.48
C LEU A 688 15.00 -36.52 18.07
N ALA A 689 15.63 -36.24 19.21
CA ALA A 689 16.43 -37.22 19.94
C ALA A 689 15.53 -38.31 20.55
N ALA A 690 14.42 -37.93 21.16
CA ALA A 690 13.44 -38.86 21.74
C ALA A 690 12.85 -39.82 20.68
N LEU A 691 12.68 -39.39 19.43
CA LEU A 691 12.27 -40.28 18.33
C LEU A 691 13.24 -41.48 18.17
N ARG A 692 14.55 -41.30 18.39
CA ARG A 692 15.51 -42.41 18.33
C ARG A 692 15.31 -43.40 19.47
N ASP A 693 14.99 -42.91 20.66
CA ASP A 693 14.70 -43.75 21.82
C ASP A 693 13.44 -44.61 21.59
N GLU A 694 12.53 -44.15 20.72
CA GLU A 694 11.34 -44.89 20.27
C GLU A 694 11.58 -45.79 19.04
N GLY A 695 12.84 -45.90 18.62
CA GLY A 695 13.26 -46.75 17.52
C GLY A 695 13.10 -46.10 16.15
N TRP A 696 13.09 -44.78 16.04
CA TRP A 696 13.17 -44.06 14.75
C TRP A 696 14.58 -43.56 14.47
N CYS A 697 15.24 -44.12 13.48
CA CYS A 697 16.59 -43.75 13.09
C CYS A 697 16.57 -42.79 11.89
N PRO A 698 17.31 -41.66 11.94
CA PRO A 698 17.41 -40.75 10.81
C PRO A 698 18.20 -41.40 9.66
N GLY A 699 17.65 -41.32 8.46
CA GLY A 699 18.28 -41.75 7.21
C GLY A 699 18.73 -40.56 6.38
N GLU A 700 18.32 -40.53 5.11
CA GLU A 700 18.67 -39.46 4.17
C GLU A 700 18.07 -38.11 4.61
N SER A 701 18.84 -37.03 4.38
CA SER A 701 18.47 -35.68 4.76
C SER A 701 18.82 -34.68 3.66
N TRP A 702 17.94 -33.70 3.45
CA TRP A 702 18.08 -32.60 2.51
C TRP A 702 17.98 -31.28 3.28
N ARG A 703 18.96 -30.41 3.09
CA ARG A 703 19.01 -29.09 3.75
C ARG A 703 18.65 -27.98 2.77
N PHE A 704 17.71 -27.16 3.18
CA PHE A 704 17.23 -25.98 2.48
C PHE A 704 17.70 -24.78 3.27
N ARG A 705 18.84 -24.22 2.85
CA ARG A 705 19.53 -23.14 3.57
C ARG A 705 18.55 -22.07 4.05
N LEU A 706 18.57 -21.80 5.36
CA LEU A 706 17.75 -20.83 6.10
C LEU A 706 16.29 -21.19 6.22
N THR A 707 15.79 -22.17 5.46
CA THR A 707 14.39 -22.62 5.50
C THR A 707 14.23 -23.77 6.47
N GLY A 708 15.07 -24.80 6.37
CA GLY A 708 14.95 -25.99 7.19
C GLY A 708 15.63 -27.22 6.59
N SER A 709 15.30 -28.38 7.13
CA SER A 709 15.75 -29.67 6.60
C SER A 709 14.61 -30.67 6.54
N VAL A 710 14.58 -31.48 5.49
CA VAL A 710 13.72 -32.66 5.37
C VAL A 710 14.58 -33.88 5.67
N THR A 711 14.17 -34.72 6.63
CA THR A 711 14.89 -35.94 7.00
C THR A 711 13.91 -37.11 7.03
N VAL A 712 14.28 -38.22 6.40
CA VAL A 712 13.48 -39.45 6.43
C VAL A 712 13.92 -40.28 7.63
N TYR A 713 12.99 -40.64 8.51
CA TYR A 713 13.22 -41.56 9.61
C TYR A 713 12.55 -42.91 9.30
N SER A 714 13.27 -43.98 9.60
CA SER A 714 12.79 -45.36 9.48
C SER A 714 12.97 -46.11 10.79
N ASP A 715 12.31 -47.26 10.93
CA ASP A 715 12.55 -48.12 12.09
C ASP A 715 14.04 -48.46 12.20
N CYS A 716 14.58 -48.29 13.40
CA CYS A 716 15.93 -48.69 13.73
C CYS A 716 16.04 -50.22 13.61
N PRO A 717 17.10 -50.75 12.99
CA PRO A 717 17.37 -52.17 13.05
C PRO A 717 17.50 -52.56 14.53
N LYS A 718 16.62 -53.45 15.01
CA LYS A 718 16.72 -53.99 16.36
C LYS A 718 18.13 -54.60 16.47
N PRO A 719 18.94 -54.24 17.48
CA PRO A 719 20.22 -54.90 17.69
C PRO A 719 19.96 -56.39 17.76
N SER A 720 20.60 -57.16 16.88
CA SER A 720 20.42 -58.60 16.85
C SER A 720 20.80 -59.13 18.24
N VAL A 721 19.88 -59.85 18.87
CA VAL A 721 20.06 -60.41 20.23
C VAL A 721 21.28 -61.35 20.32
N ALA A 722 21.86 -61.71 19.17
CA ALA A 722 22.95 -62.66 19.01
C ALA A 722 24.35 -62.21 19.49
N SER A 723 24.52 -61.00 20.06
CA SER A 723 25.86 -60.55 20.55
C SER A 723 25.91 -60.16 22.03
N ARG A 724 24.94 -60.56 22.86
CA ARG A 724 25.11 -60.64 24.31
C ARG A 724 25.43 -62.07 24.71
N GLY A 725 26.59 -62.54 24.27
CA GLY A 725 27.23 -63.78 24.72
C GLY A 725 28.45 -63.42 25.53
#